data_AF-A0AAX0WI21-F1
#
_entry.id   AF-A0AAX0WI21-F1
#
_cell.length_a   1.000
_cell.length_b   1.000
_cell.length_c   1.000
_cell.angle_alpha   90.00
_cell.angle_beta   90.00
_cell.angle_gamma   90.00
#
_symmetry.space_group_name_H-M   'P 1'
#
loop_
_entity.id
_entity.type
_entity.pdbx_description
1 polymer ?
#
loop_
_entity_poly.entity_id
_entity_poly.type
_entity_poly.pdbx_seq_one_letter_code
_entity_poly.pdbx_strand_id
1 'polypeptide(L)'
;MDVFFTLFQISFSFFLDALMKVRLPLPLLAALAAAFPAATAAPADTELGNVMYVGDSITHGVNSASYRWALHKIFTDNGISYQAEGVKTGNYSGGVTAGTSYGGQIFNNEHSSQASARAWEISGRSSGSRFDGSNIYNWLGLSGTKANGSAYSGQTFTGDNTPDTFFMMIGTNDLLSDGNNATLADRLDSVSQNLLNDMDTIVEAMFQANEHANVIILTIPCWTRHSNGNSDATHQAVSDYNDRLKTWGNGRQNVTVIDINAGIIDVTSSTPFYGVSSMFNNPGSDGLHPNAQGDLLMAGNIARAMGYAGRTAGQERKDAGGLAINFHQGGQSPAWSSNSQLENKGFSLANVTVDENGISLGQSGESSISYSWAEGTELQNGFTFDCNLVLGNGAADGWDTASDFSISLGNSSFYGTLNINEAYIKWGDAILYSLDMSANAENLRMAYICGNDMEGLKGGYYVWLGDMLIGEALSVTSGSGCNGLTIQYNGSGTAVLHDLALDGTGSYAPATSGMLNAEKSFISSGSFTQGGTPEGNIEWKTEGFTKTADNLAGSGTFNARAQADSSAGGTGNSVNVSITSGNATHIYANSGNYTGDVWLTISKEGQASAWYGAHGASGTLNGNAFLRFTDAATGGSTVFGAVNAAGVTGNVYLEFSAENASFGTFTSSNSSSVVGSYATDIQGNVDIVVNSGTFNHQIMGGIFANARTGTTTIGGNTHVYINGGSVTGNVMGGGLTGSISGGANVTVTGGVISGSVYGAGQGGSILAGSSVCLTGGLVKGDVYAGGKAGSIQGDTSVTITGNTATLYNGSSWGSISGGGSGGTVEGNSTVRIQNLSSGTTAYGFDKYAGNISGGTNVSGDRSLVLDHVTVDSLLASLSDFTHISAVNQTRTSLDSLGGALTVTIEAGSSLILNGTSDLTTLILGEHASLTLQGLTADAVVVDITGTTNYTLSLTEIPASLDNIKFLNDGVLYDAAMSMDLQANSAMLFAQVPEPGSAALALAGLAPLLWRRRRKMSH
;
A
#
# COMPACT_ATOMS: atom_id res chain seq x y z
N MET A 1 -29.76 37.06 -47.51
CA MET A 1 -29.33 36.14 -46.45
C MET A 1 -28.09 35.34 -46.86
N ASP A 2 -27.87 35.12 -48.16
CA ASP A 2 -26.70 34.35 -48.67
C ASP A 2 -25.36 35.09 -48.80
N VAL A 3 -25.30 36.40 -48.49
CA VAL A 3 -24.04 37.17 -48.49
C VAL A 3 -23.38 37.22 -47.10
N PHE A 4 -24.14 36.92 -46.03
CA PHE A 4 -23.62 36.88 -44.66
C PHE A 4 -22.94 35.55 -44.31
N PHE A 5 -23.33 34.45 -44.96
CA PHE A 5 -22.70 33.13 -44.74
C PHE A 5 -21.34 32.99 -45.45
N THR A 6 -21.14 33.64 -46.60
CA THR A 6 -19.87 33.58 -47.34
C THR A 6 -18.77 34.43 -46.72
N LEU A 7 -19.10 35.57 -46.08
CA LEU A 7 -18.11 36.37 -45.34
C LEU A 7 -17.68 35.71 -44.02
N PHE A 8 -18.55 34.90 -43.40
CA PHE A 8 -18.23 34.19 -42.16
C PHE A 8 -17.29 32.98 -42.43
N GLN A 9 -17.45 32.28 -43.55
CA GLN A 9 -16.53 31.20 -43.94
C GLN A 9 -15.14 31.69 -44.36
N ILE A 10 -15.04 32.83 -45.06
CA ILE A 10 -13.72 33.36 -45.47
C ILE A 10 -12.95 33.90 -44.25
N SER A 11 -13.65 34.43 -43.23
CA SER A 11 -13.01 34.94 -42.01
C SER A 11 -12.55 33.84 -41.04
N PHE A 12 -13.17 32.65 -41.09
CA PHE A 12 -12.82 31.52 -40.23
C PHE A 12 -11.60 30.73 -40.76
N SER A 13 -11.46 30.61 -42.08
CA SER A 13 -10.30 29.94 -42.69
C SER A 13 -8.99 30.71 -42.53
N PHE A 14 -9.02 32.04 -42.46
CA PHE A 14 -7.83 32.85 -42.12
C PHE A 14 -7.49 32.83 -40.63
N PHE A 15 -8.44 32.49 -39.75
CA PHE A 15 -8.21 32.39 -38.31
C PHE A 15 -7.54 31.05 -37.91
N LEU A 16 -7.85 29.97 -38.62
CA LEU A 16 -7.23 28.65 -38.42
C LEU A 16 -5.78 28.58 -38.91
N ASP A 17 -5.46 29.24 -40.03
CA ASP A 17 -4.09 29.26 -40.57
C ASP A 17 -3.13 30.14 -39.74
N ALA A 18 -3.69 31.11 -39.00
CA ALA A 18 -2.94 31.94 -38.04
C ALA A 18 -2.74 31.27 -36.67
N LEU A 19 -3.56 30.27 -36.29
CA LEU A 19 -3.43 29.56 -35.02
C LEU A 19 -2.31 28.51 -35.03
N MET A 20 -1.93 27.97 -36.19
CA MET A 20 -0.87 26.95 -36.30
C MET A 20 0.57 27.49 -36.13
N LYS A 21 0.76 28.79 -35.84
CA LYS A 21 2.10 29.40 -35.67
C LYS A 21 2.28 30.26 -34.42
N VAL A 22 1.35 30.26 -33.47
CA VAL A 22 1.49 31.06 -32.24
C VAL A 22 1.56 30.14 -31.02
N ARG A 23 2.71 30.17 -30.32
CA ARG A 23 2.84 29.62 -28.96
C ARG A 23 1.83 30.35 -28.07
N LEU A 24 0.76 29.66 -27.69
CA LEU A 24 -0.23 30.19 -26.76
C LEU A 24 0.42 30.36 -25.37
N PRO A 25 0.16 31.49 -24.68
CA PRO A 25 0.67 31.70 -23.33
C PRO A 25 -0.02 30.75 -22.36
N LEU A 26 0.77 30.17 -21.43
CA LEU A 26 0.39 29.20 -20.39
C LEU A 26 -0.98 29.43 -19.71
N PRO A 27 -1.43 30.67 -19.43
CA PRO A 27 -2.73 30.90 -18.78
C PRO A 27 -3.94 30.51 -19.64
N LEU A 28 -3.82 30.58 -20.96
CA LEU A 28 -4.91 30.22 -21.88
C LEU A 28 -5.01 28.70 -22.07
N LEU A 29 -3.87 27.98 -21.99
CA LEU A 29 -3.86 26.52 -21.91
C LEU A 29 -4.49 26.04 -20.60
N ALA A 30 -4.17 26.69 -19.48
CA ALA A 30 -4.76 26.41 -18.18
C ALA A 30 -6.27 26.67 -18.15
N ALA A 31 -6.74 27.72 -18.83
CA ALA A 31 -8.18 28.01 -18.96
C ALA A 31 -8.92 27.02 -19.86
N LEU A 32 -8.26 26.45 -20.88
CA LEU A 32 -8.83 25.41 -21.73
C LEU A 32 -8.85 24.03 -21.04
N ALA A 33 -7.85 23.74 -20.20
CA ALA A 33 -7.84 22.58 -19.32
C ALA A 33 -8.91 22.65 -18.21
N ALA A 34 -9.22 23.85 -17.72
CA ALA A 34 -10.28 24.10 -16.74
C ALA A 34 -11.71 24.05 -17.32
N ALA A 35 -11.88 23.90 -18.64
CA ALA A 35 -13.18 23.80 -19.31
C ALA A 35 -13.68 22.35 -19.45
N PHE A 36 -12.87 21.35 -19.08
CA PHE A 36 -13.36 20.01 -18.80
C PHE A 36 -13.84 19.97 -17.35
N PRO A 37 -15.04 19.43 -17.05
CA PRO A 37 -15.34 19.07 -15.68
C PRO A 37 -14.29 18.05 -15.25
N ALA A 38 -13.34 18.47 -14.42
CA ALA A 38 -12.62 17.53 -13.58
C ALA A 38 -13.71 16.80 -12.80
N ALA A 39 -13.83 15.49 -13.02
CA ALA A 39 -14.64 14.64 -12.17
C ALA A 39 -14.22 14.97 -10.74
N THR A 40 -15.13 15.53 -9.95
CA THR A 40 -14.91 15.70 -8.52
C THR A 40 -14.63 14.31 -7.97
N ALA A 41 -13.37 14.07 -7.59
CA ALA A 41 -12.94 12.82 -7.01
C ALA A 41 -13.83 12.51 -5.80
N ALA A 42 -14.35 11.28 -5.75
CA ALA A 42 -15.09 10.82 -4.58
C ALA A 42 -14.16 10.82 -3.35
N PRO A 43 -14.67 11.01 -2.13
CA PRO A 43 -13.85 10.90 -0.94
C PRO A 43 -13.27 9.48 -0.76
N ALA A 44 -12.09 9.39 -0.14
CA ALA A 44 -11.48 8.13 0.29
C ALA A 44 -12.35 7.47 1.39
N ASP A 45 -13.32 6.65 0.95
CA ASP A 45 -14.12 5.64 1.67
C ASP A 45 -15.26 5.15 0.74
N THR A 46 -15.00 5.05 -0.57
CA THR A 46 -16.06 4.93 -1.59
C THR A 46 -16.70 3.54 -1.60
N GLU A 47 -17.76 3.37 -0.83
CA GLU A 47 -18.72 2.29 -0.98
C GLU A 47 -19.66 2.66 -2.14
N LEU A 48 -19.72 1.82 -3.19
CA LEU A 48 -20.69 2.02 -4.27
C LEU A 48 -22.13 1.68 -3.84
N GLY A 49 -22.28 1.16 -2.62
CA GLY A 49 -23.53 0.67 -2.05
C GLY A 49 -24.09 -0.50 -2.83
N ASN A 50 -25.41 -0.52 -2.94
CA ASN A 50 -26.12 -1.47 -3.78
C ASN A 50 -25.97 -1.06 -5.25
N VAL A 51 -25.37 -1.93 -6.06
CA VAL A 51 -25.06 -1.69 -7.47
C VAL A 51 -25.98 -2.51 -8.36
N MET A 52 -26.80 -1.85 -9.18
CA MET A 52 -27.61 -2.54 -10.19
C MET A 52 -27.02 -2.36 -11.59
N TYR A 53 -26.73 -3.49 -12.25
CA TYR A 53 -26.32 -3.52 -13.65
C TYR A 53 -27.55 -3.71 -14.56
N VAL A 54 -27.81 -2.77 -15.45
CA VAL A 54 -28.96 -2.76 -16.36
C VAL A 54 -28.47 -2.80 -17.81
N GLY A 55 -29.08 -3.64 -18.66
CA GLY A 55 -28.67 -3.64 -20.07
C GLY A 55 -29.10 -4.83 -20.90
N ASP A 56 -28.26 -5.17 -21.89
CA ASP A 56 -28.50 -6.27 -22.82
C ASP A 56 -27.50 -7.45 -22.67
N SER A 57 -27.30 -8.22 -23.75
CA SER A 57 -26.40 -9.37 -23.78
C SER A 57 -24.95 -9.02 -23.47
N ILE A 58 -24.50 -7.80 -23.73
CA ILE A 58 -23.12 -7.39 -23.40
C ILE A 58 -23.00 -7.18 -21.89
N THR A 59 -24.01 -6.56 -21.25
CA THR A 59 -24.08 -6.44 -19.77
C THR A 59 -24.23 -7.79 -19.08
N HIS A 60 -25.05 -8.69 -19.63
CA HIS A 60 -25.17 -10.05 -19.12
C HIS A 60 -23.82 -10.80 -19.20
N GLY A 61 -23.12 -10.70 -20.33
CA GLY A 61 -21.90 -11.45 -20.62
C GLY A 61 -22.22 -12.74 -21.37
N VAL A 62 -21.65 -12.93 -22.56
CA VAL A 62 -21.84 -14.13 -23.39
C VAL A 62 -20.51 -14.91 -23.41
N ASN A 63 -20.55 -16.25 -23.48
CA ASN A 63 -19.36 -17.09 -23.67
C ASN A 63 -18.25 -16.99 -22.60
N SER A 64 -18.63 -16.83 -21.33
CA SER A 64 -17.72 -16.80 -20.16
C SER A 64 -17.00 -15.46 -19.91
N ALA A 65 -17.23 -14.45 -20.75
CA ALA A 65 -16.64 -13.12 -20.62
C ALA A 65 -17.71 -12.09 -20.17
N SER A 66 -17.32 -11.20 -19.27
CA SER A 66 -18.13 -10.06 -18.85
C SER A 66 -17.20 -8.96 -18.35
N TYR A 67 -17.32 -7.74 -18.88
CA TYR A 67 -16.61 -6.57 -18.33
C TYR A 67 -16.88 -6.37 -16.83
N ARG A 68 -18.03 -6.84 -16.32
CA ARG A 68 -18.35 -6.80 -14.89
C ARG A 68 -17.38 -7.65 -14.05
N TRP A 69 -16.89 -8.76 -14.59
CA TRP A 69 -15.86 -9.54 -13.92
C TRP A 69 -14.51 -8.81 -13.92
N ALA A 70 -14.11 -8.21 -15.04
CA ALA A 70 -12.91 -7.39 -15.09
C ALA A 70 -13.00 -6.20 -14.12
N LEU A 71 -14.16 -5.53 -14.07
CA LEU A 71 -14.45 -4.42 -13.16
C LEU A 71 -14.48 -4.88 -11.69
N HIS A 72 -15.06 -6.05 -11.40
CA HIS A 72 -15.01 -6.65 -10.06
C HIS A 72 -13.57 -6.84 -9.58
N LYS A 73 -12.68 -7.36 -10.43
CA LYS A 73 -11.27 -7.53 -10.05
C LYS A 73 -10.57 -6.18 -9.84
N ILE A 74 -10.92 -5.14 -10.61
CA ILE A 74 -10.43 -3.77 -10.38
C ILE A 74 -10.93 -3.24 -9.04
N PHE A 75 -12.22 -3.40 -8.73
CA PHE A 75 -12.78 -2.95 -7.45
C PHE A 75 -12.12 -3.67 -6.28
N THR A 76 -11.92 -4.98 -6.38
CA THR A 76 -11.19 -5.76 -5.37
C THR A 76 -9.74 -5.29 -5.22
N ASP A 77 -8.99 -5.16 -6.31
CA ASP A 77 -7.59 -4.67 -6.29
C ASP A 77 -7.46 -3.29 -5.64
N ASN A 78 -8.52 -2.48 -5.68
CA ASN A 78 -8.51 -1.10 -5.15
C ASN A 78 -9.35 -0.91 -3.88
N GLY A 79 -9.84 -1.99 -3.27
CA GLY A 79 -10.54 -1.97 -1.99
C GLY A 79 -11.94 -1.33 -2.02
N ILE A 80 -12.58 -1.33 -3.19
CA ILE A 80 -13.91 -0.75 -3.41
C ILE A 80 -14.98 -1.81 -3.08
N SER A 81 -15.80 -1.53 -2.06
CA SER A 81 -16.91 -2.40 -1.67
C SER A 81 -18.18 -2.07 -2.45
N TYR A 82 -18.93 -3.12 -2.81
CA TYR A 82 -20.23 -3.00 -3.44
C TYR A 82 -21.05 -4.27 -3.27
N GLN A 83 -22.37 -4.14 -3.28
CA GLN A 83 -23.30 -5.27 -3.30
C GLN A 83 -24.07 -5.27 -4.62
N ALA A 84 -23.90 -6.31 -5.44
CA ALA A 84 -24.59 -6.38 -6.73
C ALA A 84 -26.07 -6.77 -6.55
N GLU A 85 -26.97 -6.01 -7.17
CA GLU A 85 -28.42 -6.22 -7.17
C GLU A 85 -28.94 -6.48 -8.60
N GLY A 86 -29.94 -7.36 -8.75
CA GLY A 86 -30.55 -7.63 -10.05
C GLY A 86 -31.62 -8.71 -10.07
N VAL A 87 -32.60 -8.59 -10.98
CA VAL A 87 -33.77 -9.49 -11.05
C VAL A 87 -33.49 -10.86 -11.69
N LYS A 88 -32.31 -11.08 -12.31
CA LYS A 88 -31.90 -12.35 -12.95
C LYS A 88 -32.94 -12.93 -13.94
N THR A 89 -33.57 -12.08 -14.74
CA THR A 89 -34.76 -12.42 -15.54
C THR A 89 -34.52 -13.28 -16.80
N GLY A 90 -33.42 -14.01 -16.93
CA GLY A 90 -33.27 -14.95 -18.06
C GLY A 90 -31.97 -15.75 -18.12
N ASN A 91 -31.84 -16.54 -19.19
CA ASN A 91 -30.92 -17.68 -19.34
C ASN A 91 -29.52 -17.44 -18.74
N TYR A 92 -29.16 -18.23 -17.72
CA TYR A 92 -27.82 -18.36 -17.11
C TYR A 92 -26.77 -18.95 -18.08
N SER A 93 -26.75 -18.56 -19.35
CA SER A 93 -26.01 -19.27 -20.39
C SER A 93 -24.69 -18.62 -20.83
N GLY A 94 -24.21 -17.56 -20.17
CA GLY A 94 -22.92 -16.97 -20.50
C GLY A 94 -22.35 -16.12 -19.37
N GLY A 95 -21.03 -16.19 -19.18
CA GLY A 95 -20.31 -15.32 -18.24
C GLY A 95 -19.55 -16.10 -17.16
N VAL A 96 -18.87 -15.37 -16.29
CA VAL A 96 -18.14 -15.95 -15.14
C VAL A 96 -19.14 -16.53 -14.15
N THR A 97 -18.85 -17.74 -13.67
CA THR A 97 -19.75 -18.47 -12.76
C THR A 97 -19.94 -17.69 -11.46
N ALA A 98 -21.20 -17.52 -11.04
CA ALA A 98 -21.51 -16.94 -9.74
C ALA A 98 -20.82 -17.74 -8.61
N GLY A 99 -20.21 -17.05 -7.65
CA GLY A 99 -19.39 -17.68 -6.63
C GLY A 99 -17.89 -17.73 -6.95
N THR A 100 -17.47 -17.34 -8.16
CA THR A 100 -16.05 -17.19 -8.48
C THR A 100 -15.45 -16.11 -7.60
N SER A 101 -14.30 -16.39 -6.97
CA SER A 101 -13.63 -15.46 -6.08
C SER A 101 -12.37 -14.87 -6.72
N TYR A 102 -12.11 -13.61 -6.41
CA TYR A 102 -10.83 -12.95 -6.65
C TYR A 102 -10.49 -12.12 -5.41
N GLY A 103 -9.26 -12.22 -4.90
CA GLY A 103 -8.83 -11.51 -3.68
C GLY A 103 -9.72 -11.78 -2.46
N GLY A 104 -10.31 -12.97 -2.37
CA GLY A 104 -11.28 -13.34 -1.33
C GLY A 104 -12.69 -12.75 -1.51
N GLN A 105 -12.89 -11.85 -2.48
CA GLN A 105 -14.20 -11.26 -2.80
C GLN A 105 -14.95 -12.14 -3.79
N ILE A 106 -16.26 -12.29 -3.61
CA ILE A 106 -17.10 -13.18 -4.43
C ILE A 106 -17.80 -12.37 -5.52
N PHE A 107 -17.70 -12.84 -6.76
CA PHE A 107 -18.50 -12.35 -7.87
C PHE A 107 -19.82 -13.12 -7.96
N ASN A 108 -20.92 -12.46 -7.57
CA ASN A 108 -22.25 -13.08 -7.57
C ASN A 108 -22.93 -13.08 -8.95
N ASN A 109 -22.37 -12.35 -9.92
CA ASN A 109 -22.91 -12.23 -11.26
C ASN A 109 -24.39 -11.76 -11.29
N GLU A 110 -24.79 -10.86 -10.39
CA GLU A 110 -26.14 -10.28 -10.35
C GLU A 110 -26.30 -9.16 -11.39
N HIS A 111 -27.44 -9.13 -12.10
CA HIS A 111 -27.78 -8.10 -13.08
C HIS A 111 -29.28 -8.12 -13.47
N SER A 112 -29.73 -7.02 -14.08
CA SER A 112 -31.05 -6.80 -14.69
C SER A 112 -30.89 -6.59 -16.20
N SER A 113 -30.43 -7.63 -16.90
CA SER A 113 -30.19 -7.58 -18.35
C SER A 113 -30.66 -8.85 -19.05
N GLN A 114 -30.91 -8.76 -20.36
CA GLN A 114 -31.34 -9.89 -21.20
C GLN A 114 -30.70 -9.89 -22.58
N ALA A 115 -30.59 -11.09 -23.17
CA ALA A 115 -30.14 -11.22 -24.54
C ALA A 115 -31.08 -10.47 -25.49
N SER A 116 -30.50 -9.62 -26.34
CA SER A 116 -31.23 -8.77 -27.28
C SER A 116 -32.18 -7.76 -26.62
N ALA A 117 -32.04 -7.47 -25.32
CA ALA A 117 -32.85 -6.48 -24.62
C ALA A 117 -32.84 -5.14 -25.34
N ARG A 118 -33.96 -4.43 -25.26
CA ARG A 118 -34.15 -3.10 -25.85
C ARG A 118 -34.39 -2.07 -24.77
N ALA A 119 -33.97 -0.83 -25.00
CA ALA A 119 -34.22 0.26 -24.06
C ALA A 119 -35.72 0.45 -23.79
N TRP A 120 -36.55 0.32 -24.82
CA TRP A 120 -38.01 0.52 -24.70
C TRP A 120 -38.74 -0.57 -23.90
N GLU A 121 -38.15 -1.77 -23.75
CA GLU A 121 -38.67 -2.80 -22.85
C GLU A 121 -38.35 -2.44 -21.40
N ILE A 122 -37.13 -1.96 -21.15
CA ILE A 122 -36.65 -1.58 -19.81
C ILE A 122 -37.35 -0.30 -19.32
N SER A 123 -37.62 0.67 -20.20
CA SER A 123 -38.37 1.89 -19.88
C SER A 123 -39.85 1.61 -19.62
N GLY A 124 -40.37 0.48 -20.10
CA GLY A 124 -41.78 0.15 -20.05
C GLY A 124 -42.62 0.86 -21.12
N ARG A 125 -42.01 1.56 -22.08
CA ARG A 125 -42.71 2.22 -23.19
C ARG A 125 -43.51 1.23 -24.04
N SER A 126 -43.03 0.01 -24.19
CA SER A 126 -43.77 -1.10 -24.80
C SER A 126 -43.37 -2.43 -24.16
N SER A 127 -44.26 -3.42 -24.17
CA SER A 127 -43.94 -4.76 -23.69
C SER A 127 -43.32 -5.60 -24.79
N GLY A 128 -42.23 -6.30 -24.50
CA GLY A 128 -41.67 -7.36 -25.33
C GLY A 128 -41.53 -8.68 -24.56
N SER A 129 -41.07 -9.74 -25.23
CA SER A 129 -41.03 -11.08 -24.66
C SER A 129 -39.84 -11.34 -23.74
N ARG A 130 -38.86 -10.44 -23.65
CA ARG A 130 -37.57 -10.70 -22.99
C ARG A 130 -37.63 -10.61 -21.47
N PHE A 131 -38.39 -9.63 -20.97
CA PHE A 131 -38.58 -9.41 -19.54
C PHE A 131 -40.00 -9.78 -19.07
N ASP A 132 -40.77 -10.53 -19.88
CA ASP A 132 -42.19 -10.83 -19.63
C ASP A 132 -43.03 -9.57 -19.31
N GLY A 133 -42.72 -8.47 -20.02
CA GLY A 133 -43.32 -7.15 -19.79
C GLY A 133 -42.93 -6.46 -18.47
N SER A 134 -42.06 -7.05 -17.64
CA SER A 134 -41.46 -6.33 -16.50
C SER A 134 -40.44 -5.31 -16.96
N ASN A 135 -40.29 -4.23 -16.19
CA ASN A 135 -39.46 -3.08 -16.53
C ASN A 135 -38.84 -2.46 -15.27
N ILE A 136 -38.05 -1.39 -15.43
CA ILE A 136 -37.33 -0.75 -14.32
C ILE A 136 -38.25 -0.27 -13.19
N TYR A 137 -39.45 0.23 -13.49
CA TYR A 137 -40.41 0.64 -12.46
C TYR A 137 -40.90 -0.54 -11.62
N ASN A 138 -40.98 -1.74 -12.22
CA ASN A 138 -41.31 -2.94 -11.46
C ASN A 138 -40.16 -3.36 -10.55
N TRP A 139 -38.93 -3.36 -11.07
CA TRP A 139 -37.75 -3.81 -10.32
C TRP A 139 -37.43 -2.90 -9.14
N LEU A 140 -37.70 -1.60 -9.27
CA LEU A 140 -37.52 -0.60 -8.21
C LEU A 140 -38.76 -0.39 -7.32
N GLY A 141 -39.82 -1.18 -7.52
CA GLY A 141 -41.00 -1.14 -6.64
C GLY A 141 -41.93 0.06 -6.84
N LEU A 142 -41.70 0.84 -7.89
CA LEU A 142 -42.50 2.01 -8.26
C LEU A 142 -43.83 1.64 -8.93
N SER A 143 -43.93 0.42 -9.48
CA SER A 143 -45.17 -0.09 -10.08
C SER A 143 -45.39 -1.58 -9.80
N GLY A 144 -46.59 -1.93 -9.31
CA GLY A 144 -47.05 -3.32 -9.21
C GLY A 144 -47.64 -3.89 -10.51
N THR A 145 -47.61 -3.14 -11.61
CA THR A 145 -48.17 -3.54 -12.92
C THR A 145 -47.11 -3.51 -14.00
N LYS A 146 -46.98 -4.60 -14.75
CA LYS A 146 -46.09 -4.79 -15.90
C LYS A 146 -46.56 -3.93 -17.09
N ALA A 147 -45.68 -3.68 -18.06
CA ALA A 147 -46.01 -2.93 -19.28
C ALA A 147 -47.14 -3.57 -20.13
N ASN A 148 -47.34 -4.90 -20.01
CA ASN A 148 -48.43 -5.61 -20.67
C ASN A 148 -49.76 -5.60 -19.88
N GLY A 149 -49.84 -4.85 -18.77
CA GLY A 149 -51.03 -4.73 -17.92
C GLY A 149 -51.22 -5.85 -16.88
N SER A 150 -50.35 -6.88 -16.87
CA SER A 150 -50.39 -7.94 -15.86
C SER A 150 -49.77 -7.50 -14.53
N ALA A 151 -50.13 -8.15 -13.42
CA ALA A 151 -49.50 -7.87 -12.12
C ALA A 151 -48.02 -8.30 -12.10
N TYR A 152 -47.17 -7.53 -11.42
CA TYR A 152 -45.78 -7.87 -11.15
C TYR A 152 -45.65 -8.60 -9.81
N SER A 153 -44.95 -9.73 -9.81
CA SER A 153 -44.68 -10.55 -8.61
C SER A 153 -43.20 -10.96 -8.50
N GLY A 154 -42.32 -10.28 -9.25
CA GLY A 154 -40.89 -10.55 -9.24
C GLY A 154 -40.17 -9.85 -8.09
N GLN A 155 -38.86 -10.06 -8.00
CA GLN A 155 -38.02 -9.41 -6.99
C GLN A 155 -38.02 -7.89 -7.17
N THR A 156 -38.08 -7.18 -6.05
CA THR A 156 -38.11 -5.72 -6.00
C THR A 156 -36.99 -5.25 -5.08
N PHE A 157 -36.31 -4.17 -5.48
CA PHE A 157 -35.16 -3.59 -4.79
C PHE A 157 -35.59 -2.27 -4.15
N THR A 158 -36.03 -2.37 -2.89
CA THR A 158 -36.55 -1.25 -2.08
C THR A 158 -36.01 -1.34 -0.65
N GLY A 159 -36.05 -0.24 0.10
CA GLY A 159 -35.52 -0.18 1.46
C GLY A 159 -34.00 -0.35 1.45
N ASP A 160 -33.49 -1.26 2.28
CA ASP A 160 -32.04 -1.54 2.41
C ASP A 160 -31.42 -2.14 1.13
N ASN A 161 -32.23 -2.65 0.21
CA ASN A 161 -31.78 -3.20 -1.08
C ASN A 161 -31.96 -2.20 -2.23
N THR A 162 -32.42 -0.96 -1.98
CA THR A 162 -32.54 0.06 -3.04
C THR A 162 -31.14 0.34 -3.60
N PRO A 163 -30.93 0.35 -4.93
CA PRO A 163 -29.61 0.62 -5.49
C PRO A 163 -29.16 2.07 -5.26
N ASP A 164 -27.90 2.22 -4.89
CA ASP A 164 -27.19 3.49 -4.75
C ASP A 164 -26.42 3.85 -6.02
N THR A 165 -25.97 2.85 -6.76
CA THR A 165 -25.25 3.04 -8.02
C THR A 165 -25.88 2.20 -9.13
N PHE A 166 -26.03 2.78 -10.31
CA PHE A 166 -26.50 2.08 -11.49
C PHE A 166 -25.43 2.08 -12.57
N PHE A 167 -25.14 0.92 -13.15
CA PHE A 167 -24.40 0.82 -14.40
C PHE A 167 -25.35 0.41 -15.51
N MET A 168 -25.42 1.21 -16.56
CA MET A 168 -26.38 0.99 -17.64
C MET A 168 -25.70 1.01 -19.01
N MET A 169 -25.87 -0.08 -19.76
CA MET A 169 -25.44 -0.18 -21.16
C MET A 169 -26.54 -0.83 -21.98
N ILE A 170 -27.18 -0.04 -22.83
CA ILE A 170 -28.32 -0.47 -23.65
C ILE A 170 -28.41 0.41 -24.90
N GLY A 171 -29.08 -0.08 -25.94
CA GLY A 171 -29.32 0.66 -27.17
C GLY A 171 -28.63 0.07 -28.41
N THR A 172 -27.61 -0.77 -28.23
CA THR A 172 -26.95 -1.52 -29.31
C THR A 172 -27.98 -2.22 -30.19
N ASN A 173 -28.94 -2.79 -29.50
CA ASN A 173 -29.97 -3.65 -29.97
C ASN A 173 -31.09 -2.85 -30.67
N ASP A 174 -31.45 -1.69 -30.12
CA ASP A 174 -32.36 -0.70 -30.73
C ASP A 174 -31.82 -0.12 -32.04
N LEU A 175 -30.50 0.11 -32.12
CA LEU A 175 -29.83 0.64 -33.31
C LEU A 175 -29.56 -0.42 -34.37
N LEU A 176 -29.12 -1.62 -33.97
CA LEU A 176 -28.50 -2.58 -34.89
C LEU A 176 -29.34 -3.81 -35.25
N SER A 177 -30.42 -4.15 -34.53
CA SER A 177 -31.15 -5.41 -34.79
C SER A 177 -32.62 -5.29 -35.22
N ASP A 178 -33.16 -4.09 -35.38
CA ASP A 178 -34.58 -3.87 -35.74
C ASP A 178 -34.81 -3.24 -37.14
N GLY A 179 -33.88 -3.37 -38.09
CA GLY A 179 -33.99 -2.62 -39.35
C GLY A 179 -33.43 -3.25 -40.61
N ASN A 180 -34.12 -3.01 -41.72
CA ASN A 180 -33.53 -3.06 -43.05
C ASN A 180 -32.49 -1.94 -43.14
N ASN A 181 -31.21 -2.29 -43.32
CA ASN A 181 -30.12 -1.32 -43.46
C ASN A 181 -30.35 -0.29 -44.58
N ALA A 182 -31.23 -0.57 -45.55
CA ALA A 182 -31.63 0.39 -46.58
C ALA A 182 -32.42 1.61 -46.06
N THR A 183 -33.02 1.56 -44.86
CA THR A 183 -33.77 2.68 -44.25
C THR A 183 -33.15 3.20 -42.96
N LEU A 184 -31.90 2.80 -42.67
CA LEU A 184 -31.17 3.19 -41.48
C LEU A 184 -31.04 4.71 -41.36
N ALA A 185 -30.64 5.39 -42.45
CA ALA A 185 -30.48 6.85 -42.50
C ALA A 185 -31.79 7.60 -42.19
N ASP A 186 -32.92 7.13 -42.72
CA ASP A 186 -34.23 7.76 -42.53
C ASP A 186 -34.78 7.57 -41.10
N ARG A 187 -34.37 6.48 -40.44
CA ARG A 187 -34.83 6.13 -39.09
C ARG A 187 -33.89 6.63 -37.98
N LEU A 188 -32.63 6.88 -38.30
CA LEU A 188 -31.55 7.15 -37.35
C LEU A 188 -31.88 8.24 -36.34
N ASP A 189 -32.41 9.38 -36.79
CA ASP A 189 -32.81 10.47 -35.91
C ASP A 189 -33.98 10.10 -35.01
N SER A 190 -35.02 9.46 -35.55
CA SER A 190 -36.19 9.04 -34.78
C SER A 190 -35.86 7.93 -33.78
N VAL A 191 -35.03 6.95 -34.17
CA VAL A 191 -34.58 5.86 -33.30
C VAL A 191 -33.67 6.42 -32.21
N SER A 192 -32.72 7.30 -32.54
CA SER A 192 -31.87 7.95 -31.55
C SER A 192 -32.68 8.78 -30.56
N GLN A 193 -33.66 9.57 -31.04
CA GLN A 193 -34.54 10.35 -30.16
C GLN A 193 -35.39 9.46 -29.25
N ASN A 194 -36.00 8.41 -29.80
CA ASN A 194 -36.78 7.46 -29.00
C ASN A 194 -35.92 6.78 -27.94
N LEU A 195 -34.69 6.40 -28.31
CA LEU A 195 -33.74 5.77 -27.42
C LEU A 195 -33.33 6.72 -26.28
N LEU A 196 -33.05 8.01 -26.57
CA LEU A 196 -32.78 9.01 -25.53
C LEU A 196 -34.00 9.27 -24.63
N ASN A 197 -35.22 9.27 -25.18
CA ASN A 197 -36.45 9.37 -24.37
C ASN A 197 -36.66 8.14 -23.47
N ASP A 198 -36.29 6.95 -23.96
CA ASP A 198 -36.27 5.74 -23.14
C ASP A 198 -35.19 5.84 -22.04
N MET A 199 -34.04 6.46 -22.31
CA MET A 199 -33.02 6.73 -21.28
C MET A 199 -33.55 7.68 -20.22
N ASP A 200 -34.24 8.76 -20.61
CA ASP A 200 -34.89 9.69 -19.68
C ASP A 200 -35.83 8.94 -18.74
N THR A 201 -36.73 8.13 -19.29
CA THR A 201 -37.70 7.35 -18.51
C THR A 201 -37.01 6.39 -17.53
N ILE A 202 -35.95 5.72 -17.95
CA ILE A 202 -35.23 4.76 -17.10
C ILE A 202 -34.48 5.47 -15.98
N VAL A 203 -33.79 6.56 -16.28
CA VAL A 203 -33.04 7.36 -15.30
C VAL A 203 -33.98 8.07 -14.33
N GLU A 204 -35.13 8.56 -14.81
CA GLU A 204 -36.19 9.10 -13.94
C GLU A 204 -36.70 8.04 -12.95
N ALA A 205 -36.89 6.79 -13.37
CA ALA A 205 -37.26 5.71 -12.47
C ALA A 205 -36.17 5.43 -11.43
N MET A 206 -34.89 5.45 -11.82
CA MET A 206 -33.76 5.29 -10.90
C MET A 206 -33.76 6.38 -9.81
N PHE A 207 -33.93 7.66 -10.20
CA PHE A 207 -34.01 8.77 -9.25
C PHE A 207 -35.29 8.80 -8.42
N GLN A 208 -36.42 8.33 -8.96
CA GLN A 208 -37.65 8.17 -8.17
C GLN A 208 -37.50 7.12 -7.07
N ALA A 209 -36.71 6.08 -7.32
CA ALA A 209 -36.41 5.07 -6.32
C ALA A 209 -35.38 5.56 -5.29
N ASN A 210 -34.35 6.26 -5.75
CA ASN A 210 -33.31 6.85 -4.91
C ASN A 210 -32.83 8.17 -5.53
N GLU A 211 -33.21 9.31 -4.94
CA GLU A 211 -32.88 10.65 -5.45
C GLU A 211 -31.37 10.97 -5.38
N HIS A 212 -30.61 10.19 -4.60
CA HIS A 212 -29.17 10.34 -4.43
C HIS A 212 -28.37 9.31 -5.24
N ALA A 213 -29.02 8.49 -6.06
CA ALA A 213 -28.34 7.46 -6.82
C ALA A 213 -27.28 8.03 -7.78
N ASN A 214 -26.15 7.36 -7.91
CA ASN A 214 -25.14 7.64 -8.93
C ASN A 214 -25.44 6.81 -10.19
N VAL A 215 -25.80 7.45 -11.28
CA VAL A 215 -26.22 6.79 -12.52
C VAL A 215 -25.08 6.86 -13.55
N ILE A 216 -24.48 5.71 -13.84
CA ILE A 216 -23.36 5.57 -14.77
C ILE A 216 -23.87 4.94 -16.06
N ILE A 217 -23.86 5.72 -17.13
CA ILE A 217 -24.27 5.29 -18.46
C ILE A 217 -23.03 4.98 -19.29
N LEU A 218 -22.96 3.79 -19.85
CA LEU A 218 -21.87 3.36 -20.71
C LEU A 218 -22.26 3.58 -22.18
N THR A 219 -21.35 4.15 -22.97
CA THR A 219 -21.52 4.21 -24.43
C THR A 219 -21.67 2.81 -25.02
N ILE A 220 -22.31 2.71 -26.17
CA ILE A 220 -22.38 1.44 -26.92
C ILE A 220 -20.98 1.10 -27.44
N PRO A 221 -20.52 -0.16 -27.33
CA PRO A 221 -19.22 -0.52 -27.85
C PRO A 221 -19.20 -0.44 -29.39
N CYS A 222 -18.04 -0.10 -29.94
CA CYS A 222 -17.70 -0.39 -31.32
C CYS A 222 -17.82 -1.89 -31.56
N TRP A 223 -17.92 -2.28 -32.82
CA TRP A 223 -18.13 -3.67 -33.19
C TRP A 223 -17.32 -3.98 -34.45
N THR A 224 -17.20 -5.26 -34.79
CA THR A 224 -16.50 -5.76 -35.97
C THR A 224 -17.46 -6.60 -36.82
N ARG A 225 -17.00 -7.31 -37.86
CA ARG A 225 -17.88 -8.15 -38.71
C ARG A 225 -18.88 -9.00 -37.89
N HIS A 226 -20.16 -8.92 -38.24
CA HIS A 226 -21.25 -9.64 -37.55
C HIS A 226 -22.28 -10.18 -38.55
N SER A 227 -22.98 -11.27 -38.19
CA SER A 227 -23.81 -12.07 -39.11
C SER A 227 -25.14 -11.44 -39.53
N ASN A 228 -25.58 -10.39 -38.85
CA ASN A 228 -26.83 -9.67 -39.13
C ASN A 228 -26.75 -8.70 -40.33
N GLY A 229 -25.61 -8.62 -41.03
CA GLY A 229 -25.49 -7.86 -42.28
C GLY A 229 -25.38 -6.34 -42.13
N ASN A 230 -24.95 -5.88 -40.97
CA ASN A 230 -24.62 -4.48 -40.66
C ASN A 230 -23.57 -3.88 -41.65
N SER A 231 -23.70 -2.60 -41.98
CA SER A 231 -22.87 -1.88 -42.98
C SER A 231 -21.96 -0.81 -42.34
N ASP A 232 -21.05 -0.19 -43.10
CA ASP A 232 -20.25 0.95 -42.62
C ASP A 232 -21.11 2.07 -42.01
N ALA A 233 -22.29 2.32 -42.59
CA ALA A 233 -23.25 3.31 -42.07
C ALA A 233 -23.76 2.97 -40.66
N THR A 234 -23.81 1.70 -40.28
CA THR A 234 -24.18 1.28 -38.92
C THR A 234 -23.06 1.48 -37.91
N HIS A 235 -21.78 1.46 -38.30
CA HIS A 235 -20.69 1.86 -37.41
C HIS A 235 -20.75 3.36 -37.10
N GLN A 236 -20.92 4.18 -38.14
CA GLN A 236 -21.09 5.62 -37.96
C GLN A 236 -22.33 5.96 -37.12
N ALA A 237 -23.44 5.25 -37.33
CA ALA A 237 -24.67 5.40 -36.54
C ALA A 237 -24.43 5.23 -35.02
N VAL A 238 -23.63 4.23 -34.64
CA VAL A 238 -23.29 3.99 -33.23
C VAL A 238 -22.38 5.09 -32.70
N SER A 239 -21.40 5.53 -33.48
CA SER A 239 -20.54 6.67 -33.12
C SER A 239 -21.36 7.94 -32.89
N ASP A 240 -22.23 8.29 -33.84
CA ASP A 240 -23.09 9.46 -33.77
C ASP A 240 -24.04 9.40 -32.57
N TYR A 241 -24.61 8.22 -32.29
CA TYR A 241 -25.43 8.03 -31.10
C TYR A 241 -24.62 8.20 -29.82
N ASN A 242 -23.40 7.65 -29.73
CA ASN A 242 -22.53 7.82 -28.57
C ASN A 242 -22.21 9.30 -28.33
N ASP A 243 -21.99 10.10 -29.37
CA ASP A 243 -21.77 11.55 -29.25
C ASP A 243 -23.05 12.28 -28.76
N ARG A 244 -24.22 11.86 -29.25
CA ARG A 244 -25.51 12.37 -28.76
C ARG A 244 -25.76 11.96 -27.31
N LEU A 245 -25.37 10.75 -26.91
CA LEU A 245 -25.51 10.24 -25.55
C LEU A 245 -24.61 11.01 -24.58
N LYS A 246 -23.35 11.26 -24.95
CA LYS A 246 -22.44 12.14 -24.22
C LYS A 246 -23.02 13.54 -24.04
N THR A 247 -23.61 14.09 -25.11
CA THR A 247 -24.28 15.40 -25.07
C THR A 247 -25.52 15.38 -24.17
N TRP A 248 -26.33 14.31 -24.24
CA TRP A 248 -27.54 14.12 -23.43
C TRP A 248 -27.23 14.05 -21.93
N GLY A 249 -26.13 13.41 -21.55
CA GLY A 249 -25.69 13.32 -20.16
C GLY A 249 -25.07 14.61 -19.61
N ASN A 250 -24.56 15.48 -20.48
CA ASN A 250 -23.84 16.68 -20.07
C ASN A 250 -24.75 17.64 -19.28
N GLY A 251 -24.31 18.01 -18.07
CA GLY A 251 -25.03 18.91 -17.17
C GLY A 251 -26.16 18.27 -16.36
N ARG A 252 -26.37 16.94 -16.47
CA ARG A 252 -27.30 16.22 -15.60
C ARG A 252 -26.65 15.89 -14.27
N GLN A 253 -27.32 16.23 -13.18
CA GLN A 253 -26.83 15.93 -11.83
C GLN A 253 -26.83 14.42 -11.59
N ASN A 254 -25.75 13.91 -10.99
CA ASN A 254 -25.56 12.49 -10.65
C ASN A 254 -25.70 11.50 -11.82
N VAL A 255 -25.54 11.97 -13.06
CA VAL A 255 -25.47 11.13 -14.27
C VAL A 255 -24.11 11.30 -14.91
N THR A 256 -23.38 10.22 -15.10
CA THR A 256 -22.08 10.20 -15.77
C THR A 256 -22.15 9.33 -17.01
N VAL A 257 -21.76 9.86 -18.17
CA VAL A 257 -21.63 9.08 -19.41
C VAL A 257 -20.16 8.73 -19.63
N ILE A 258 -19.84 7.44 -19.63
CA ILE A 258 -18.47 6.94 -19.80
C ILE A 258 -18.29 6.31 -21.18
N ASP A 259 -17.25 6.76 -21.89
CA ASP A 259 -16.81 6.11 -23.12
C ASP A 259 -15.97 4.88 -22.81
N ILE A 260 -16.39 3.73 -23.33
CA ILE A 260 -15.75 2.44 -23.07
C ILE A 260 -14.87 1.95 -24.23
N ASN A 261 -14.71 2.74 -25.30
CA ASN A 261 -14.17 2.26 -26.58
C ASN A 261 -12.67 2.48 -26.80
N ALA A 262 -12.00 3.24 -25.94
CA ALA A 262 -10.57 3.50 -26.07
C ALA A 262 -9.78 2.18 -26.04
N GLY A 263 -8.83 2.02 -26.97
CA GLY A 263 -8.02 0.81 -27.14
C GLY A 263 -8.68 -0.32 -27.93
N ILE A 264 -9.99 -0.26 -28.16
CA ILE A 264 -10.78 -1.32 -28.85
C ILE A 264 -11.08 -0.93 -30.30
N ILE A 265 -11.13 0.37 -30.60
CA ILE A 265 -11.29 0.89 -31.97
C ILE A 265 -10.00 0.60 -32.76
N ASP A 266 -10.15 0.02 -33.93
CA ASP A 266 -9.05 -0.21 -34.88
C ASP A 266 -8.70 1.11 -35.58
N VAL A 267 -7.59 1.72 -35.16
CA VAL A 267 -7.09 2.99 -35.72
C VAL A 267 -6.60 2.88 -37.17
N THR A 268 -6.37 1.65 -37.65
CA THR A 268 -5.93 1.38 -39.02
C THR A 268 -7.08 1.14 -39.98
N SER A 269 -8.29 0.91 -39.46
CA SER A 269 -9.47 0.64 -40.27
C SER A 269 -9.89 1.88 -41.06
N SER A 270 -10.22 1.67 -42.33
CA SER A 270 -10.87 2.70 -43.15
C SER A 270 -12.36 2.88 -42.80
N THR A 271 -12.97 1.94 -42.07
CA THR A 271 -14.34 2.05 -41.58
C THR A 271 -14.31 2.76 -40.22
N PRO A 272 -14.97 3.94 -40.08
CA PRO A 272 -15.02 4.66 -38.82
C PRO A 272 -15.62 3.81 -37.70
N PHE A 273 -15.09 3.94 -36.47
CA PHE A 273 -15.63 3.24 -35.29
C PHE A 273 -15.72 1.71 -35.46
N TYR A 274 -14.79 1.14 -36.23
CA TYR A 274 -14.65 -0.30 -36.40
C TYR A 274 -13.78 -0.87 -35.28
N GLY A 275 -14.22 -1.97 -34.67
CA GLY A 275 -13.50 -2.63 -33.58
C GLY A 275 -12.40 -3.58 -34.07
N VAL A 276 -11.31 -3.67 -33.30
CA VAL A 276 -10.22 -4.62 -33.52
C VAL A 276 -10.76 -6.04 -33.47
N SER A 277 -10.70 -6.76 -34.59
CA SER A 277 -11.42 -8.04 -34.74
C SER A 277 -11.06 -9.08 -33.67
N SER A 278 -9.82 -9.10 -33.19
CA SER A 278 -9.34 -10.05 -32.16
C SER A 278 -9.86 -9.77 -30.75
N MET A 279 -10.53 -8.65 -30.52
CA MET A 279 -11.12 -8.27 -29.22
C MET A 279 -12.62 -8.58 -29.12
N PHE A 280 -13.20 -9.18 -30.17
CA PHE A 280 -14.61 -9.58 -30.22
C PHE A 280 -14.74 -11.10 -30.42
N ASN A 281 -15.91 -11.63 -30.07
CA ASN A 281 -16.22 -13.04 -30.22
C ASN A 281 -16.47 -13.41 -31.69
N ASN A 282 -15.87 -14.52 -32.15
CA ASN A 282 -16.08 -15.13 -33.47
C ASN A 282 -16.44 -14.14 -34.62
N PRO A 283 -15.51 -13.24 -35.02
CA PRO A 283 -15.78 -12.22 -36.03
C PRO A 283 -16.38 -12.80 -37.32
N GLY A 284 -17.47 -12.20 -37.79
CA GLY A 284 -18.31 -12.67 -38.88
C GLY A 284 -19.60 -13.33 -38.39
N SER A 285 -19.56 -14.02 -37.24
CA SER A 285 -20.75 -14.55 -36.58
C SER A 285 -21.22 -13.63 -35.45
N ASP A 286 -20.30 -13.24 -34.56
CA ASP A 286 -20.59 -12.62 -33.26
C ASP A 286 -19.70 -11.40 -32.92
N GLY A 287 -19.29 -10.63 -33.93
CA GLY A 287 -18.43 -9.45 -33.77
C GLY A 287 -19.03 -8.26 -33.01
N LEU A 288 -20.15 -8.43 -32.31
CA LEU A 288 -20.82 -7.42 -31.49
C LEU A 288 -20.46 -7.57 -30.01
N HIS A 289 -20.18 -8.79 -29.56
CA HIS A 289 -19.82 -9.05 -28.17
C HIS A 289 -18.30 -9.02 -27.99
N PRO A 290 -17.78 -8.18 -27.09
CA PRO A 290 -16.39 -8.23 -26.66
C PRO A 290 -16.02 -9.62 -26.12
N ASN A 291 -14.77 -10.02 -26.33
CA ASN A 291 -14.20 -11.17 -25.64
C ASN A 291 -13.44 -10.71 -24.38
N ALA A 292 -12.70 -11.61 -23.73
CA ALA A 292 -11.98 -11.28 -22.49
C ALA A 292 -11.02 -10.07 -22.62
N GLN A 293 -10.40 -9.86 -23.79
CA GLN A 293 -9.52 -8.71 -24.03
C GLN A 293 -10.33 -7.43 -24.18
N GLY A 294 -11.41 -7.43 -24.96
CA GLY A 294 -12.29 -6.27 -25.09
C GLY A 294 -12.96 -5.88 -23.76
N ASP A 295 -13.39 -6.87 -22.98
CA ASP A 295 -13.96 -6.68 -21.64
C ASP A 295 -12.95 -6.08 -20.65
N LEU A 296 -11.68 -6.50 -20.71
CA LEU A 296 -10.60 -5.93 -19.90
C LEU A 296 -10.45 -4.43 -20.17
N LEU A 297 -10.43 -4.04 -21.45
CA LEU A 297 -10.30 -2.64 -21.86
C LEU A 297 -11.52 -1.82 -21.49
N MET A 298 -12.73 -2.35 -21.70
CA MET A 298 -13.96 -1.69 -21.28
C MET A 298 -13.97 -1.42 -19.78
N ALA A 299 -13.60 -2.41 -18.95
CA ALA A 299 -13.55 -2.24 -17.50
C ALA A 299 -12.48 -1.24 -17.05
N GLY A 300 -11.31 -1.22 -17.69
CA GLY A 300 -10.27 -0.24 -17.41
C GLY A 300 -10.71 1.19 -17.76
N ASN A 301 -11.39 1.38 -18.89
CA ASN A 301 -11.97 2.68 -19.28
C ASN A 301 -13.02 3.17 -18.27
N ILE A 302 -13.86 2.25 -17.77
CA ILE A 302 -14.83 2.54 -16.70
C ILE A 302 -14.12 3.00 -15.44
N ALA A 303 -13.15 2.23 -14.95
CA ALA A 303 -12.43 2.55 -13.72
C ALA A 303 -11.72 3.91 -13.81
N ARG A 304 -11.00 4.16 -14.91
CA ARG A 304 -10.30 5.42 -15.15
C ARG A 304 -11.26 6.62 -15.18
N ALA A 305 -12.40 6.50 -15.86
CA ALA A 305 -13.39 7.57 -15.93
C ALA A 305 -14.10 7.83 -14.59
N MET A 306 -14.25 6.80 -13.75
CA MET A 306 -14.77 6.93 -12.39
C MET A 306 -13.74 7.53 -11.40
N GLY A 307 -12.50 7.78 -11.86
CA GLY A 307 -11.41 8.22 -11.01
C GLY A 307 -10.88 7.13 -10.09
N TYR A 308 -11.18 5.85 -10.37
CA TYR A 308 -10.59 4.73 -9.66
C TYR A 308 -9.29 4.31 -10.31
N ALA A 309 -8.37 3.87 -9.47
CA ALA A 309 -7.10 3.34 -9.91
C ALA A 309 -7.30 2.07 -10.76
N GLY A 310 -6.45 1.88 -11.79
CA GLY A 310 -6.58 0.72 -12.68
C GLY A 310 -6.23 -0.60 -11.99
N ARG A 311 -6.26 -1.72 -12.72
CA ARG A 311 -6.07 -3.04 -12.08
C ARG A 311 -4.63 -3.20 -11.57
N THR A 312 -4.41 -3.56 -10.30
CA THR A 312 -3.06 -3.88 -9.80
C THR A 312 -2.62 -5.29 -10.17
N ALA A 313 -3.57 -6.16 -10.53
CA ALA A 313 -3.35 -7.60 -10.66
C ALA A 313 -2.79 -8.19 -9.35
N GLY A 314 -3.31 -7.73 -8.21
CA GLY A 314 -2.87 -8.15 -6.88
C GLY A 314 -1.40 -7.85 -6.58
N GLN A 315 -0.77 -6.89 -7.26
CA GLN A 315 0.60 -6.45 -6.99
C GLN A 315 0.64 -5.10 -6.29
N GLU A 316 1.71 -4.84 -5.54
CA GLU A 316 1.97 -3.50 -5.03
C GLU A 316 2.16 -2.49 -6.16
N ARG A 317 1.72 -1.26 -5.93
CA ARG A 317 1.97 -0.14 -6.84
C ARG A 317 3.34 0.47 -6.57
N LYS A 318 4.12 0.72 -7.61
CA LYS A 318 5.44 1.32 -7.50
C LYS A 318 5.72 2.26 -8.67
N ASP A 319 6.16 3.48 -8.39
CA ASP A 319 6.60 4.40 -9.44
C ASP A 319 7.83 3.87 -10.19
N ALA A 320 7.98 4.24 -11.47
CA ALA A 320 9.15 3.86 -12.26
C ALA A 320 10.47 4.27 -11.56
N GLY A 321 10.49 5.44 -10.91
CA GLY A 321 11.64 5.92 -10.15
C GLY A 321 11.93 5.16 -8.86
N GLY A 322 11.00 4.33 -8.37
CA GLY A 322 11.22 3.44 -7.23
C GLY A 322 11.85 2.11 -7.61
N LEU A 323 11.87 1.73 -8.90
CA LEU A 323 12.42 0.45 -9.36
C LEU A 323 13.95 0.42 -9.16
N ALA A 324 14.49 -0.78 -8.90
CA ALA A 324 15.89 -0.98 -8.52
C ALA A 324 16.90 -0.35 -9.49
N ILE A 325 16.60 -0.40 -10.78
CA ILE A 325 17.33 0.31 -11.82
C ILE A 325 16.36 1.30 -12.47
N ASN A 326 16.70 2.58 -12.44
CA ASN A 326 15.88 3.66 -12.96
C ASN A 326 16.74 4.65 -13.76
N PHE A 327 16.25 5.04 -14.93
CA PHE A 327 16.91 5.97 -15.85
C PHE A 327 15.91 7.04 -16.26
N HIS A 328 16.08 8.24 -15.73
CA HIS A 328 15.18 9.35 -16.01
C HIS A 328 15.77 10.38 -16.96
N GLN A 329 14.91 10.97 -17.76
CA GLN A 329 15.24 12.13 -18.59
C GLN A 329 14.82 13.42 -17.87
N GLY A 330 15.63 14.48 -18.00
CA GLY A 330 15.22 15.83 -17.56
C GLY A 330 15.38 16.13 -16.07
N GLY A 331 16.61 16.43 -15.64
CA GLY A 331 16.90 17.23 -14.42
C GLY A 331 16.78 16.53 -13.06
N GLN A 332 16.15 15.37 -12.97
CA GLN A 332 16.17 14.53 -11.76
C GLN A 332 17.41 13.62 -11.79
N SER A 333 18.24 13.69 -10.75
CA SER A 333 19.45 12.87 -10.67
C SER A 333 19.07 11.40 -10.46
N PRO A 334 19.60 10.46 -11.28
CA PRO A 334 20.68 10.67 -12.23
C PRO A 334 20.16 10.86 -13.69
N ALA A 335 20.20 12.10 -14.20
CA ALA A 335 19.72 12.45 -15.55
C ALA A 335 20.81 12.23 -16.62
N TRP A 336 20.55 11.38 -17.63
CA TRP A 336 21.58 10.86 -18.55
C TRP A 336 21.35 11.25 -20.01
N SER A 337 22.42 11.58 -20.72
CA SER A 337 22.43 12.14 -22.07
C SER A 337 23.51 11.51 -22.96
N SER A 338 23.97 10.29 -22.64
CA SER A 338 25.01 9.59 -23.41
C SER A 338 24.98 8.08 -23.22
N ASN A 339 25.41 7.36 -24.26
CA ASN A 339 25.49 5.89 -24.28
C ASN A 339 26.31 5.32 -23.11
N SER A 340 27.44 5.96 -22.78
CA SER A 340 28.34 5.49 -21.72
C SER A 340 27.68 5.45 -20.34
N GLN A 341 26.64 6.27 -20.12
CA GLN A 341 25.92 6.24 -18.85
C GLN A 341 25.08 4.95 -18.74
N LEU A 342 24.31 4.58 -19.76
CA LEU A 342 23.60 3.29 -19.82
C LEU A 342 24.56 2.10 -19.67
N GLU A 343 25.70 2.13 -20.37
CA GLU A 343 26.74 1.10 -20.27
C GLU A 343 27.27 0.97 -18.83
N ASN A 344 27.47 2.08 -18.10
CA ASN A 344 27.91 2.07 -16.71
C ASN A 344 26.89 1.43 -15.74
N LYS A 345 25.62 1.26 -16.14
CA LYS A 345 24.60 0.50 -15.39
C LYS A 345 24.46 -0.94 -15.86
N GLY A 346 25.34 -1.39 -16.75
CA GLY A 346 25.37 -2.77 -17.24
C GLY A 346 24.55 -3.02 -18.49
N PHE A 347 24.08 -1.98 -19.20
CA PHE A 347 23.40 -2.15 -20.47
C PHE A 347 24.39 -2.33 -21.62
N SER A 348 24.04 -3.18 -22.58
CA SER A 348 24.72 -3.29 -23.87
C SER A 348 23.89 -2.62 -24.95
N LEU A 349 24.52 -1.78 -25.77
CA LEU A 349 23.84 -0.98 -26.79
C LEU A 349 24.39 -1.32 -28.18
N ALA A 350 23.52 -1.44 -29.18
CA ALA A 350 23.91 -1.59 -30.58
C ALA A 350 23.03 -0.73 -31.48
N ASN A 351 23.66 0.15 -32.27
CA ASN A 351 22.98 1.07 -33.19
C ASN A 351 21.97 2.02 -32.50
N VAL A 352 22.27 2.44 -31.26
CA VAL A 352 21.42 3.30 -30.43
C VAL A 352 22.12 4.64 -30.17
N THR A 353 21.36 5.73 -30.16
CA THR A 353 21.84 7.05 -29.72
C THR A 353 21.05 7.53 -28.52
N VAL A 354 21.77 8.01 -27.51
CA VAL A 354 21.21 8.57 -26.28
C VAL A 354 21.54 10.04 -26.22
N ASP A 355 20.53 10.89 -26.14
CA ASP A 355 20.70 12.34 -25.99
C ASP A 355 19.63 12.94 -25.06
N GLU A 356 19.53 14.27 -25.04
CA GLU A 356 18.55 14.99 -24.21
C GLU A 356 17.09 14.75 -24.60
N ASN A 357 16.84 14.17 -25.78
CA ASN A 357 15.52 13.85 -26.29
C ASN A 357 15.12 12.39 -26.01
N GLY A 358 16.03 11.55 -25.51
CA GLY A 358 15.73 10.17 -25.12
C GLY A 358 16.68 9.16 -25.76
N ILE A 359 16.28 7.89 -25.76
CA ILE A 359 17.04 6.80 -26.37
C ILE A 359 16.42 6.49 -27.74
N SER A 360 17.11 6.89 -28.80
CA SER A 360 16.67 6.70 -30.18
C SER A 360 17.13 5.35 -30.73
N LEU A 361 16.14 4.53 -31.12
CA LEU A 361 16.26 3.32 -31.93
C LEU A 361 15.73 3.64 -33.34
N GLY A 362 16.18 2.92 -34.37
CA GLY A 362 15.72 3.16 -35.76
C GLY A 362 16.76 3.82 -36.67
N GLN A 363 18.03 3.78 -36.26
CA GLN A 363 19.15 4.01 -37.19
C GLN A 363 19.22 2.91 -38.24
N SER A 364 19.96 3.14 -39.33
CA SER A 364 20.09 2.12 -40.40
C SER A 364 20.73 0.84 -39.86
N GLY A 365 20.00 -0.29 -39.91
CA GLY A 365 20.40 -1.58 -39.33
C GLY A 365 19.67 -1.90 -38.02
N GLU A 366 19.79 -3.12 -37.53
CA GLU A 366 19.08 -3.57 -36.32
C GLU A 366 19.57 -2.80 -35.08
N SER A 367 18.64 -2.16 -34.37
CA SER A 367 18.92 -1.40 -33.14
C SER A 367 18.53 -2.23 -31.92
N SER A 368 19.40 -2.31 -30.90
CA SER A 368 19.10 -3.06 -29.69
C SER A 368 19.71 -2.50 -28.40
N ILE A 369 19.02 -2.78 -27.29
CA ILE A 369 19.42 -2.50 -25.92
C ILE A 369 19.24 -3.80 -25.15
N SER A 370 20.23 -4.23 -24.37
CA SER A 370 20.08 -5.41 -23.51
C SER A 370 20.69 -5.22 -22.13
N TYR A 371 20.10 -5.90 -21.15
CA TYR A 371 20.58 -5.98 -19.78
C TYR A 371 20.44 -7.43 -19.30
N SER A 372 21.41 -7.91 -18.53
CA SER A 372 21.35 -9.25 -17.95
C SER A 372 21.29 -9.23 -16.43
N TRP A 373 20.41 -10.06 -15.87
CA TRP A 373 20.38 -10.30 -14.42
C TRP A 373 21.75 -10.80 -13.95
N ALA A 374 22.21 -10.29 -12.82
CA ALA A 374 23.43 -10.78 -12.20
C ALA A 374 23.26 -12.23 -11.73
N GLU A 375 24.34 -13.01 -11.77
CA GLU A 375 24.35 -14.37 -11.23
C GLU A 375 23.96 -14.35 -9.75
N GLY A 376 22.99 -15.18 -9.35
CA GLY A 376 22.45 -15.21 -7.98
C GLY A 376 21.32 -14.22 -7.68
N THR A 377 20.82 -13.45 -8.66
CA THR A 377 19.65 -12.58 -8.46
C THR A 377 18.41 -13.44 -8.12
N GLU A 378 17.77 -13.19 -6.97
CA GLU A 378 16.57 -13.92 -6.55
C GLU A 378 15.31 -13.41 -7.29
N LEU A 379 14.99 -14.05 -8.41
CA LEU A 379 13.83 -13.69 -9.27
C LEU A 379 12.53 -14.40 -8.87
N GLN A 380 12.46 -14.95 -7.64
CA GLN A 380 11.37 -15.82 -7.20
C GLN A 380 10.03 -15.09 -7.04
N ASN A 381 10.07 -13.77 -6.83
CA ASN A 381 8.90 -12.92 -6.62
C ASN A 381 8.44 -12.19 -7.89
N GLY A 382 9.00 -12.54 -9.05
CA GLY A 382 8.75 -11.85 -10.32
C GLY A 382 9.77 -10.77 -10.63
N PHE A 383 9.50 -10.02 -11.70
CA PHE A 383 10.37 -8.95 -12.21
C PHE A 383 9.57 -7.99 -13.08
N THR A 384 10.00 -6.73 -13.11
CA THR A 384 9.27 -5.60 -13.72
C THR A 384 10.16 -4.78 -14.65
N PHE A 385 9.62 -4.36 -15.79
CA PHE A 385 10.19 -3.39 -16.71
C PHE A 385 9.19 -2.25 -16.96
N ASP A 386 9.67 -1.00 -17.05
CA ASP A 386 8.87 0.20 -17.32
C ASP A 386 9.60 1.12 -18.30
N CYS A 387 8.87 1.74 -19.23
CA CYS A 387 9.38 2.81 -20.09
C CYS A 387 8.23 3.63 -20.68
N ASN A 388 8.48 4.85 -21.13
CA ASN A 388 7.61 5.52 -22.10
C ASN A 388 8.19 5.36 -23.52
N LEU A 389 7.32 5.05 -24.49
CA LEU A 389 7.71 4.81 -25.89
C LEU A 389 6.90 5.70 -26.81
N VAL A 390 7.60 6.43 -27.68
CA VAL A 390 7.05 7.13 -28.84
C VAL A 390 7.54 6.43 -30.10
N LEU A 391 6.61 5.96 -30.93
CA LEU A 391 6.92 5.17 -32.12
C LEU A 391 6.18 5.71 -33.34
N GLY A 392 6.93 6.02 -34.39
CA GLY A 392 6.43 6.46 -35.67
C GLY A 392 6.11 7.94 -35.79
N ASN A 393 5.39 8.28 -36.86
CA ASN A 393 4.85 9.63 -37.11
C ASN A 393 3.32 9.64 -37.27
N GLY A 394 2.67 8.54 -36.85
CA GLY A 394 1.22 8.39 -36.82
C GLY A 394 0.63 8.16 -38.21
N ALA A 395 -0.64 8.53 -38.40
CA ALA A 395 -1.34 8.34 -39.67
C ALA A 395 -0.82 9.21 -40.84
N ALA A 396 0.17 10.08 -40.62
CA ALA A 396 0.64 11.07 -41.60
C ALA A 396 1.11 10.42 -42.91
N ASP A 397 1.82 9.28 -42.82
CA ASP A 397 2.30 8.50 -43.97
C ASP A 397 1.66 7.09 -44.04
N GLY A 398 0.60 6.87 -43.25
CA GLY A 398 -0.01 5.56 -43.02
C GLY A 398 0.72 4.76 -41.92
N TRP A 399 -0.03 3.90 -41.22
CA TRP A 399 0.50 3.15 -40.08
C TRP A 399 1.48 2.05 -40.51
N ASP A 400 2.73 2.11 -40.04
CA ASP A 400 3.65 0.97 -40.12
C ASP A 400 3.23 -0.10 -39.11
N THR A 401 2.66 -1.18 -39.65
CA THR A 401 2.23 -2.36 -38.89
C THR A 401 3.11 -3.58 -39.15
N ALA A 402 4.11 -3.45 -40.03
CA ALA A 402 5.00 -4.53 -40.45
C ALA A 402 6.30 -4.57 -39.63
N SER A 403 6.78 -3.41 -39.19
CA SER A 403 7.92 -3.30 -38.30
C SER A 403 7.48 -3.37 -36.84
N ASP A 404 8.22 -4.10 -36.02
CA ASP A 404 7.96 -4.24 -34.60
C ASP A 404 9.13 -3.69 -33.77
N PHE A 405 8.74 -2.95 -32.74
CA PHE A 405 9.53 -2.66 -31.56
C PHE A 405 9.24 -3.75 -30.52
N SER A 406 10.22 -4.59 -30.23
CA SER A 406 10.07 -5.78 -29.39
C SER A 406 10.77 -5.58 -28.04
N ILE A 407 10.04 -5.82 -26.95
CA ILE A 407 10.56 -5.85 -25.58
C ILE A 407 10.45 -7.29 -25.08
N SER A 408 11.59 -7.95 -24.88
CA SER A 408 11.67 -9.27 -24.27
C SER A 408 12.18 -9.17 -22.83
N LEU A 409 11.52 -9.85 -21.91
CA LEU A 409 11.86 -9.86 -20.48
C LEU A 409 11.81 -11.30 -19.98
N GLY A 410 12.80 -11.77 -19.22
CA GLY A 410 12.85 -13.17 -18.76
C GLY A 410 14.00 -13.50 -17.81
N ASN A 411 14.12 -14.76 -17.39
CA ASN A 411 15.05 -15.21 -16.33
C ASN A 411 15.91 -16.44 -16.70
N SER A 412 16.26 -16.60 -17.97
CA SER A 412 16.91 -17.80 -18.54
C SER A 412 16.07 -19.08 -18.60
N SER A 413 15.03 -19.20 -17.78
CA SER A 413 14.13 -20.37 -17.78
C SER A 413 12.95 -20.15 -18.71
N PHE A 414 12.41 -18.94 -18.66
CA PHE A 414 11.34 -18.48 -19.53
C PHE A 414 11.46 -16.98 -19.77
N TYR A 415 10.80 -16.51 -20.82
CA TYR A 415 10.69 -15.10 -21.15
C TYR A 415 9.35 -14.82 -21.83
N GLY A 416 9.00 -13.55 -21.96
CA GLY A 416 7.87 -13.08 -22.74
C GLY A 416 8.29 -11.91 -23.61
N THR A 417 7.59 -11.71 -24.73
CA THR A 417 7.92 -10.67 -25.70
C THR A 417 6.68 -9.86 -26.06
N LEU A 418 6.76 -8.56 -25.78
CA LEU A 418 5.77 -7.56 -26.16
C LEU A 418 6.23 -6.92 -27.48
N ASN A 419 5.38 -6.96 -28.51
CA ASN A 419 5.64 -6.38 -29.82
C ASN A 419 4.76 -5.15 -30.03
N ILE A 420 5.36 -4.06 -30.47
CA ILE A 420 4.69 -2.76 -30.59
C ILE A 420 4.99 -2.21 -31.97
N ASN A 421 3.95 -1.76 -32.67
CA ASN A 421 4.10 -1.01 -33.91
C ASN A 421 3.32 0.30 -33.80
N GLU A 422 3.23 1.08 -34.87
CA GLU A 422 2.67 2.44 -34.77
C GLU A 422 1.20 2.47 -34.35
N ALA A 423 0.46 1.36 -34.54
CA ALA A 423 -0.97 1.27 -34.30
C ALA A 423 -1.37 0.33 -33.15
N TYR A 424 -0.48 -0.59 -32.74
CA TYR A 424 -0.83 -1.72 -31.88
C TYR A 424 0.24 -2.08 -30.86
N ILE A 425 -0.21 -2.42 -29.66
CA ILE A 425 0.56 -3.17 -28.66
C ILE A 425 0.10 -4.63 -28.70
N LYS A 426 1.02 -5.59 -28.82
CA LYS A 426 0.73 -7.00 -29.13
C LYS A 426 1.51 -7.99 -28.26
N TRP A 427 0.88 -9.11 -27.92
CA TRP A 427 1.54 -10.29 -27.36
C TRP A 427 1.54 -11.43 -28.38
N GLY A 428 2.70 -11.71 -28.98
CA GLY A 428 2.73 -12.49 -30.22
C GLY A 428 1.91 -11.80 -31.32
N ASP A 429 0.93 -12.50 -31.88
CA ASP A 429 0.00 -11.95 -32.88
C ASP A 429 -1.27 -11.34 -32.27
N ALA A 430 -1.48 -11.48 -30.95
CA ALA A 430 -2.67 -11.00 -30.29
C ALA A 430 -2.55 -9.50 -29.96
N ILE A 431 -3.45 -8.68 -30.50
CA ILE A 431 -3.51 -7.25 -30.20
C ILE A 431 -4.11 -7.05 -28.81
N LEU A 432 -3.36 -6.37 -27.93
CA LEU A 432 -3.75 -6.01 -26.57
C LEU A 432 -4.42 -4.63 -26.51
N TYR A 433 -3.94 -3.68 -27.30
CA TYR A 433 -4.47 -2.31 -27.34
C TYR A 433 -4.20 -1.68 -28.71
N SER A 434 -5.15 -0.88 -29.22
CA SER A 434 -4.98 -0.08 -30.45
C SER A 434 -4.95 1.42 -30.14
N LEU A 435 -3.88 2.08 -30.57
CA LEU A 435 -3.66 3.52 -30.38
C LEU A 435 -2.64 4.06 -31.38
N ASP A 436 -2.62 5.39 -31.50
CA ASP A 436 -1.50 6.11 -32.14
C ASP A 436 -0.28 6.13 -31.20
N MET A 437 0.73 5.30 -31.48
CA MET A 437 1.96 5.27 -30.68
C MET A 437 2.87 6.48 -30.89
N SER A 438 2.65 7.29 -31.93
CA SER A 438 3.43 8.51 -32.16
C SER A 438 3.02 9.66 -31.23
N ALA A 439 1.81 9.56 -30.67
CA ALA A 439 1.26 10.51 -29.70
C ALA A 439 1.14 9.91 -28.28
N ASN A 440 1.77 8.75 -28.03
CA ASN A 440 1.70 8.11 -26.73
C ASN A 440 2.42 8.94 -25.66
N ALA A 441 1.68 9.29 -24.60
CA ALA A 441 2.20 10.01 -23.44
C ALA A 441 2.24 9.13 -22.17
N GLU A 442 1.77 7.88 -22.24
CA GLU A 442 1.69 6.99 -21.08
C GLU A 442 2.88 6.03 -21.03
N ASN A 443 3.29 5.65 -19.82
CA ASN A 443 4.31 4.62 -19.61
C ASN A 443 3.73 3.24 -19.93
N LEU A 444 4.55 2.39 -20.51
CA LEU A 444 4.31 0.98 -20.71
C LEU A 444 5.05 0.20 -19.64
N ARG A 445 4.32 -0.56 -18.83
CA ARG A 445 4.89 -1.46 -17.84
C ARG A 445 4.62 -2.91 -18.20
N MET A 446 5.64 -3.74 -18.09
CA MET A 446 5.56 -5.19 -18.28
C MET A 446 6.14 -5.88 -17.04
N ALA A 447 5.36 -6.75 -16.39
CA ALA A 447 5.82 -7.51 -15.22
C ALA A 447 5.47 -9.00 -15.34
N TYR A 448 6.30 -9.86 -14.75
CA TYR A 448 6.00 -11.30 -14.63
C TYR A 448 5.47 -11.64 -13.25
N ILE A 449 4.19 -11.97 -13.15
CA ILE A 449 3.54 -12.32 -11.88
C ILE A 449 3.57 -13.85 -11.71
N CYS A 450 4.06 -14.32 -10.55
CA CYS A 450 4.10 -15.76 -10.22
C CYS A 450 2.69 -16.35 -10.04
N GLY A 451 1.73 -15.53 -9.63
CA GLY A 451 0.32 -15.88 -9.44
C GLY A 451 0.01 -16.33 -8.02
N ASN A 452 -1.29 -16.39 -7.72
CA ASN A 452 -1.87 -17.01 -6.54
C ASN A 452 -3.26 -17.54 -6.87
N ASP A 453 -3.33 -18.80 -7.31
CA ASP A 453 -4.59 -19.45 -7.72
C ASP A 453 -5.62 -19.52 -6.57
N MET A 454 -5.17 -19.54 -5.31
CA MET A 454 -6.07 -19.52 -4.14
C MET A 454 -6.86 -18.22 -4.03
N GLU A 455 -6.28 -17.11 -4.52
CA GLU A 455 -6.90 -15.79 -4.55
C GLU A 455 -7.43 -15.43 -5.94
N GLY A 456 -7.44 -16.39 -6.88
CA GLY A 456 -7.90 -16.17 -8.26
C GLY A 456 -6.94 -15.36 -9.13
N LEU A 457 -5.72 -15.08 -8.66
CA LEU A 457 -4.67 -14.38 -9.42
C LEU A 457 -3.87 -15.38 -10.26
N LYS A 458 -3.91 -15.27 -11.58
CA LYS A 458 -3.18 -16.19 -12.46
C LYS A 458 -1.73 -15.77 -12.65
N GLY A 459 -0.81 -16.73 -12.70
CA GLY A 459 0.58 -16.46 -13.08
C GLY A 459 0.73 -16.18 -14.59
N GLY A 460 1.70 -15.34 -14.96
CA GLY A 460 1.96 -14.93 -16.34
C GLY A 460 2.47 -13.50 -16.46
N TYR A 461 2.58 -12.99 -17.69
CA TYR A 461 2.95 -11.59 -17.92
C TYR A 461 1.74 -10.67 -17.87
N TYR A 462 1.93 -9.51 -17.26
CA TYR A 462 0.94 -8.45 -17.15
C TYR A 462 1.50 -7.17 -17.74
N VAL A 463 0.67 -6.46 -18.51
CA VAL A 463 1.07 -5.28 -19.27
C VAL A 463 0.11 -4.14 -18.98
N TRP A 464 0.66 -2.98 -18.61
CA TRP A 464 -0.08 -1.76 -18.37
C TRP A 464 0.34 -0.66 -19.35
N LEU A 465 -0.63 0.16 -19.74
CA LEU A 465 -0.42 1.46 -20.38
C LEU A 465 -0.95 2.53 -19.41
N GLY A 466 -0.05 3.37 -18.91
CA GLY A 466 -0.29 4.22 -17.76
C GLY A 466 -0.63 3.37 -16.55
N ASP A 467 -1.77 3.64 -15.93
CA ASP A 467 -2.32 2.82 -14.84
C ASP A 467 -3.35 1.76 -15.29
N MET A 468 -3.65 1.67 -16.59
CA MET A 468 -4.63 0.74 -17.13
C MET A 468 -3.99 -0.58 -17.51
N LEU A 469 -4.49 -1.69 -16.96
CA LEU A 469 -4.05 -3.03 -17.34
C LEU A 469 -4.62 -3.36 -18.73
N ILE A 470 -3.73 -3.55 -19.71
CA ILE A 470 -4.08 -3.87 -21.11
C ILE A 470 -3.74 -5.31 -21.48
N GLY A 471 -2.99 -6.03 -20.65
CA GLY A 471 -2.70 -7.45 -20.87
C GLY A 471 -2.68 -8.21 -19.54
N GLU A 472 -3.43 -9.30 -19.45
CA GLU A 472 -3.58 -10.09 -18.22
C GLU A 472 -3.12 -11.54 -18.44
N ALA A 473 -2.26 -12.03 -17.54
CA ALA A 473 -1.84 -13.43 -17.48
C ALA A 473 -1.37 -14.00 -18.83
N LEU A 474 -0.59 -13.20 -19.56
CA LEU A 474 -0.08 -13.54 -20.88
C LEU A 474 0.95 -14.67 -20.79
N SER A 475 0.97 -15.51 -21.83
CA SER A 475 1.71 -16.77 -21.84
C SER A 475 3.23 -16.58 -21.82
N VAL A 476 3.94 -17.47 -21.10
CA VAL A 476 5.41 -17.51 -21.12
C VAL A 476 5.93 -18.34 -22.30
N THR A 477 7.10 -17.97 -22.80
CA THR A 477 7.91 -18.78 -23.73
C THR A 477 9.02 -19.48 -22.93
N SER A 478 9.01 -20.82 -22.91
CA SER A 478 10.02 -21.62 -22.20
C SER A 478 11.32 -21.77 -23.02
N GLY A 479 12.48 -21.57 -22.39
CA GLY A 479 13.79 -21.77 -23.01
C GLY A 479 14.82 -20.70 -22.63
N SER A 480 16.09 -20.93 -23.02
CA SER A 480 17.25 -20.09 -22.69
C SER A 480 17.36 -18.79 -23.52
N GLY A 481 16.24 -18.20 -23.91
CA GLY A 481 16.21 -17.12 -24.92
C GLY A 481 16.55 -15.73 -24.38
N CYS A 482 16.19 -15.42 -23.14
CA CYS A 482 16.42 -14.10 -22.53
C CYS A 482 16.63 -14.23 -21.01
N ASN A 483 17.67 -13.56 -20.50
CA ASN A 483 17.99 -13.44 -19.08
C ASN A 483 18.18 -11.97 -18.76
N GLY A 484 17.14 -11.29 -18.28
CA GLY A 484 17.09 -9.84 -18.15
C GLY A 484 16.11 -9.23 -19.13
N LEU A 485 16.53 -8.14 -19.75
CA LEU A 485 15.76 -7.33 -20.69
C LEU A 485 16.48 -7.29 -22.04
N THR A 486 15.74 -7.45 -23.14
CA THR A 486 16.21 -7.22 -24.50
C THR A 486 15.18 -6.40 -25.26
N ILE A 487 15.56 -5.21 -25.71
CA ILE A 487 14.76 -4.33 -26.57
C ILE A 487 15.37 -4.35 -27.96
N GLN A 488 14.54 -4.53 -28.99
CA GLN A 488 14.94 -4.54 -30.40
C GLN A 488 13.96 -3.74 -31.24
N TYR A 489 14.46 -3.07 -32.27
CA TYR A 489 13.62 -2.45 -33.29
C TYR A 489 14.15 -2.78 -34.68
N ASN A 490 13.27 -3.33 -35.52
CA ASN A 490 13.61 -3.78 -36.88
C ASN A 490 13.14 -2.81 -37.99
N GLY A 491 12.41 -1.75 -37.63
CA GLY A 491 11.95 -0.72 -38.55
C GLY A 491 12.99 0.38 -38.76
N SER A 492 12.59 1.42 -39.50
CA SER A 492 13.37 2.65 -39.65
C SER A 492 12.47 3.86 -39.42
N GLY A 493 13.01 4.92 -38.81
CA GLY A 493 12.24 6.10 -38.44
C GLY A 493 12.29 6.43 -36.95
N THR A 494 11.24 7.08 -36.44
CA THR A 494 11.17 7.55 -35.05
C THR A 494 10.83 6.37 -34.11
N ALA A 495 11.77 5.92 -33.30
CA ALA A 495 11.49 5.06 -32.15
C ALA A 495 12.28 5.58 -30.95
N VAL A 496 11.61 6.28 -30.04
CA VAL A 496 12.27 6.97 -28.92
C VAL A 496 11.72 6.42 -27.60
N LEU A 497 12.62 5.90 -26.79
CA LEU A 497 12.34 5.50 -25.41
C LEU A 497 12.68 6.62 -24.43
N HIS A 498 11.84 6.75 -23.44
CA HIS A 498 11.98 7.63 -22.28
C HIS A 498 11.81 6.81 -20.99
N ASP A 499 12.38 7.30 -19.89
CA ASP A 499 12.16 6.79 -18.52
C ASP A 499 12.30 5.26 -18.34
N LEU A 500 13.41 4.69 -18.83
CA LEU A 500 13.68 3.26 -18.74
C LEU A 500 13.89 2.85 -17.26
N ALA A 501 13.18 1.83 -16.80
CA ALA A 501 13.36 1.28 -15.46
C ALA A 501 13.14 -0.25 -15.41
N LEU A 502 13.82 -0.91 -14.47
CA LEU A 502 13.89 -2.37 -14.36
C LEU A 502 14.06 -2.80 -12.89
N ASP A 503 13.37 -3.87 -12.49
CA ASP A 503 13.45 -4.43 -11.14
C ASP A 503 13.43 -5.97 -11.19
N GLY A 504 14.41 -6.60 -10.54
CA GLY A 504 14.50 -8.06 -10.40
C GLY A 504 14.05 -8.56 -9.02
N THR A 505 13.58 -7.68 -8.13
CA THR A 505 13.21 -8.04 -6.75
C THR A 505 11.74 -8.39 -6.58
N GLY A 506 10.90 -8.08 -7.58
CA GLY A 506 9.49 -8.39 -7.57
C GLY A 506 8.73 -7.82 -8.76
N SER A 507 7.43 -8.11 -8.75
CA SER A 507 6.47 -7.63 -9.73
C SER A 507 5.61 -6.52 -9.16
N TYR A 508 5.52 -5.40 -9.88
CA TYR A 508 4.86 -4.20 -9.40
C TYR A 508 3.87 -3.68 -10.43
N ALA A 509 2.67 -3.32 -9.97
CA ALA A 509 1.75 -2.51 -10.75
C ALA A 509 2.28 -1.07 -10.89
N PRO A 510 1.92 -0.35 -11.95
CA PRO A 510 2.23 1.08 -12.04
C PRO A 510 1.53 1.85 -10.92
N ALA A 511 2.15 2.96 -10.51
CA ALA A 511 1.45 3.95 -9.70
C ALA A 511 0.20 4.46 -10.43
N THR A 512 -0.74 5.00 -9.67
CA THR A 512 -2.04 5.37 -10.20
C THR A 512 -2.29 6.87 -10.18
N SER A 513 -3.03 7.33 -11.18
CA SER A 513 -3.59 8.68 -11.23
C SER A 513 -4.93 8.82 -10.50
N GLY A 514 -5.55 7.70 -10.12
CA GLY A 514 -6.88 7.63 -9.50
C GLY A 514 -6.86 7.33 -8.00
N MET A 515 -8.05 7.21 -7.43
CA MET A 515 -8.28 6.89 -6.02
C MET A 515 -7.95 5.42 -5.73
N LEU A 516 -7.22 5.20 -4.64
CA LEU A 516 -6.89 3.89 -4.09
C LEU A 516 -7.36 3.84 -2.64
N ASN A 517 -8.10 2.79 -2.26
CA ASN A 517 -8.31 2.47 -0.86
C ASN A 517 -7.20 1.52 -0.40
N ALA A 518 -6.04 2.07 -0.05
CA ALA A 518 -4.83 1.30 0.24
C ALA A 518 -4.99 0.33 1.43
N GLU A 519 -5.88 0.64 2.38
CA GLU A 519 -6.15 -0.20 3.55
C GLU A 519 -6.94 -1.47 3.19
N LYS A 520 -7.79 -1.40 2.17
CA LYS A 520 -8.66 -2.50 1.73
C LYS A 520 -8.26 -3.08 0.36
N SER A 521 -7.25 -2.51 -0.29
CA SER A 521 -6.79 -2.97 -1.60
C SER A 521 -6.30 -4.40 -1.50
N PHE A 522 -6.82 -5.25 -2.38
CA PHE A 522 -6.28 -6.59 -2.52
C PHE A 522 -4.89 -6.52 -3.12
N ILE A 523 -3.90 -6.89 -2.31
CA ILE A 523 -2.54 -7.20 -2.73
C ILE A 523 -2.34 -8.67 -2.40
N SER A 524 -2.05 -9.46 -3.44
CA SER A 524 -1.87 -10.88 -3.28
C SER A 524 -0.68 -11.15 -2.38
N SER A 525 -0.83 -12.11 -1.47
CA SER A 525 0.29 -12.65 -0.68
C SER A 525 1.40 -13.25 -1.56
N GLY A 526 1.11 -13.47 -2.86
CA GLY A 526 2.07 -13.81 -3.91
C GLY A 526 2.92 -12.63 -4.43
N SER A 527 2.78 -11.42 -3.86
CA SER A 527 3.71 -10.29 -4.04
C SER A 527 4.20 -9.65 -2.73
N PHE A 528 3.71 -10.13 -1.58
CA PHE A 528 4.22 -9.72 -0.28
C PHE A 528 3.98 -10.83 0.75
N THR A 529 4.93 -11.78 0.85
CA THR A 529 5.32 -12.19 2.21
C THR A 529 6.07 -10.98 2.77
N GLN A 530 5.93 -10.72 4.07
CA GLN A 530 7.05 -10.11 4.78
C GLN A 530 8.22 -11.10 4.62
N GLY A 531 8.93 -10.94 3.50
CA GLY A 531 10.00 -11.77 2.98
C GLY A 531 11.25 -10.91 2.78
N GLY A 532 11.33 -9.78 3.48
CA GLY A 532 12.59 -9.51 4.14
C GLY A 532 12.91 -10.74 4.99
N THR A 533 14.17 -11.18 4.94
CA THR A 533 14.77 -12.01 5.97
C THR A 533 14.08 -11.73 7.32
N PRO A 534 13.44 -12.71 8.01
CA PRO A 534 12.80 -12.50 9.31
C PRO A 534 13.59 -11.50 10.14
N GLU A 535 12.92 -10.53 10.75
CA GLU A 535 13.56 -9.36 11.34
C GLU A 535 14.78 -9.80 12.17
N GLY A 536 15.96 -9.33 11.77
CA GLY A 536 17.23 -9.71 12.39
C GLY A 536 17.99 -10.91 11.84
N ASN A 537 17.55 -11.60 10.79
CA ASN A 537 18.31 -12.72 10.23
C ASN A 537 19.75 -12.35 9.87
N ILE A 538 20.66 -13.22 10.29
CA ILE A 538 22.08 -13.12 9.97
C ILE A 538 22.31 -13.77 8.61
N GLU A 539 22.91 -13.04 7.68
CA GLU A 539 23.35 -13.60 6.40
C GLU A 539 24.51 -14.59 6.66
N TRP A 540 24.23 -15.88 6.48
CA TRP A 540 25.24 -16.92 6.59
C TRP A 540 25.90 -17.15 5.27
N LYS A 541 27.13 -16.67 5.09
CA LYS A 541 27.86 -17.05 3.88
C LYS A 541 28.26 -18.53 3.98
N THR A 542 28.05 -19.24 2.89
CA THR A 542 28.41 -20.66 2.77
C THR A 542 29.76 -20.82 2.07
N GLU A 543 30.25 -19.77 1.41
CA GLU A 543 31.46 -19.76 0.59
C GLU A 543 32.30 -18.48 0.81
N GLY A 544 33.53 -18.45 0.28
CA GLY A 544 34.44 -17.29 0.38
C GLY A 544 35.43 -17.32 1.56
N PHE A 545 35.47 -18.41 2.32
CA PHE A 545 36.45 -18.59 3.39
C PHE A 545 37.76 -19.14 2.88
N THR A 546 38.84 -18.78 3.56
CA THR A 546 40.17 -19.26 3.19
C THR A 546 40.46 -20.66 3.70
N LYS A 547 39.81 -21.09 4.80
CA LYS A 547 39.92 -22.47 5.32
C LYS A 547 38.58 -22.96 5.85
N THR A 548 38.24 -24.21 5.53
CA THR A 548 36.98 -24.85 5.93
C THR A 548 37.25 -26.23 6.52
N ALA A 549 36.53 -26.61 7.58
CA ALA A 549 36.55 -27.96 8.14
C ALA A 549 35.13 -28.42 8.49
N ASP A 550 34.68 -29.51 7.86
CA ASP A 550 33.28 -29.94 7.96
C ASP A 550 33.08 -31.29 8.63
N ASN A 551 31.88 -31.49 9.17
CA ASN A 551 31.40 -32.75 9.75
C ASN A 551 32.27 -33.28 10.89
N LEU A 552 32.74 -32.38 11.77
CA LEU A 552 33.59 -32.75 12.91
C LEU A 552 32.78 -33.37 14.06
N ALA A 553 33.46 -34.19 14.86
CA ALA A 553 32.94 -34.75 16.11
C ALA A 553 33.56 -34.04 17.33
N GLY A 554 32.74 -33.38 18.14
CA GLY A 554 33.18 -32.65 19.33
C GLY A 554 33.54 -33.57 20.49
N SER A 555 34.67 -33.33 21.16
CA SER A 555 35.04 -34.03 22.40
C SER A 555 35.93 -33.16 23.30
N GLY A 556 35.92 -33.42 24.62
CA GLY A 556 36.76 -32.72 25.59
C GLY A 556 36.52 -31.20 25.60
N THR A 557 37.59 -30.41 25.51
CA THR A 557 37.48 -28.96 25.25
C THR A 557 37.80 -28.72 23.78
N PHE A 558 36.82 -28.23 23.01
CA PHE A 558 36.88 -28.21 21.55
C PHE A 558 37.05 -26.79 20.99
N ASN A 559 38.18 -26.54 20.32
CA ASN A 559 38.47 -25.31 19.57
C ASN A 559 38.23 -25.54 18.08
N ALA A 560 37.11 -25.03 17.54
CA ALA A 560 36.73 -25.27 16.15
C ALA A 560 37.76 -24.70 15.16
N ARG A 561 38.17 -23.44 15.34
CA ARG A 561 39.18 -22.78 14.50
C ARG A 561 40.48 -23.57 14.41
N ALA A 562 40.95 -24.18 15.50
CA ALA A 562 42.18 -24.97 15.49
C ALA A 562 42.09 -26.24 14.62
N GLN A 563 40.89 -26.70 14.28
CA GLN A 563 40.68 -27.85 13.38
C GLN A 563 40.80 -27.45 11.90
N ALA A 564 40.40 -26.23 11.55
CA ALA A 564 40.54 -25.69 10.19
C ALA A 564 41.91 -25.01 9.98
N ASP A 565 42.44 -24.36 11.02
CA ASP A 565 43.67 -23.58 10.98
C ASP A 565 44.52 -23.74 12.25
N SER A 566 45.63 -24.46 12.11
CA SER A 566 46.59 -24.70 13.19
C SER A 566 47.62 -23.58 13.38
N SER A 567 47.52 -22.46 12.64
CA SER A 567 48.46 -21.34 12.76
C SER A 567 48.43 -20.73 14.17
N ALA A 568 49.54 -20.92 14.89
CA ALA A 568 49.75 -20.32 16.19
C ALA A 568 50.30 -18.90 16.02
N GLY A 569 49.44 -17.90 15.77
CA GLY A 569 49.82 -16.50 15.92
C GLY A 569 49.12 -15.52 14.99
N GLY A 570 48.49 -14.49 15.58
CA GLY A 570 48.38 -13.10 15.11
C GLY A 570 47.78 -12.76 13.73
N THR A 571 48.12 -13.47 12.67
CA THR A 571 47.70 -13.24 11.28
C THR A 571 47.03 -14.51 10.76
N GLY A 572 45.71 -14.54 10.78
CA GLY A 572 44.89 -15.64 10.29
C GLY A 572 44.04 -15.22 9.09
N ASN A 573 43.39 -16.19 8.47
CA ASN A 573 42.40 -15.97 7.42
C ASN A 573 40.99 -16.27 7.95
N SER A 574 39.92 -15.88 7.27
CA SER A 574 38.57 -16.26 7.74
C SER A 574 38.34 -17.78 7.61
N VAL A 575 37.74 -18.39 8.63
CA VAL A 575 37.50 -19.83 8.74
C VAL A 575 36.03 -20.21 8.89
N ASN A 576 35.66 -21.34 8.31
CA ASN A 576 34.35 -21.97 8.45
C ASN A 576 34.46 -23.37 9.07
N VAL A 577 33.67 -23.68 10.08
CA VAL A 577 33.70 -25.00 10.72
C VAL A 577 32.29 -25.52 10.98
N SER A 578 32.06 -26.81 10.71
CA SER A 578 30.80 -27.50 11.07
C SER A 578 31.01 -28.72 11.97
N ILE A 579 30.18 -28.83 13.01
CA ILE A 579 30.12 -29.96 13.96
C ILE A 579 28.78 -30.68 13.77
N THR A 580 28.80 -32.01 13.62
CA THR A 580 27.59 -32.81 13.38
C THR A 580 27.36 -33.93 14.42
N SER A 581 28.29 -34.14 15.35
CA SER A 581 28.18 -35.18 16.38
C SER A 581 29.13 -34.94 17.56
N GLY A 582 28.97 -35.72 18.63
CA GLY A 582 29.88 -35.76 19.77
C GLY A 582 29.49 -34.84 20.94
N ASN A 583 30.06 -35.13 22.11
CA ASN A 583 29.79 -34.41 23.35
C ASN A 583 31.10 -33.87 23.93
N ALA A 584 31.24 -32.56 23.92
CA ALA A 584 32.35 -31.83 24.52
C ALA A 584 31.92 -31.22 25.87
N THR A 585 32.89 -30.95 26.74
CA THR A 585 32.67 -30.13 27.94
C THR A 585 32.43 -28.68 27.55
N HIS A 586 33.29 -28.13 26.69
CA HIS A 586 33.18 -26.77 26.15
C HIS A 586 33.38 -26.79 24.64
N ILE A 587 32.57 -26.04 23.90
CA ILE A 587 32.75 -25.81 22.47
C ILE A 587 32.92 -24.31 22.25
N TYR A 588 33.95 -23.93 21.51
CA TYR A 588 34.08 -22.56 21.04
C TYR A 588 34.51 -22.49 19.59
N ALA A 589 33.98 -21.50 18.85
CA ALA A 589 34.44 -21.27 17.48
C ALA A 589 35.93 -20.89 17.51
N ASN A 590 36.35 -20.14 18.53
CA ASN A 590 37.70 -19.63 18.67
C ASN A 590 38.20 -19.53 20.13
N SER A 591 39.48 -19.84 20.36
CA SER A 591 40.20 -19.47 21.60
C SER A 591 41.66 -19.14 21.34
N GLY A 592 42.17 -18.12 22.02
CA GLY A 592 43.50 -17.56 21.83
C GLY A 592 43.52 -16.48 20.76
N ASN A 593 44.67 -15.81 20.59
CA ASN A 593 44.80 -14.70 19.65
C ASN A 593 44.56 -15.15 18.19
N TYR A 594 43.77 -14.38 17.44
CA TYR A 594 43.52 -14.61 16.02
C TYR A 594 43.16 -13.32 15.30
N THR A 595 43.49 -13.23 14.01
CA THR A 595 42.97 -12.18 13.12
C THR A 595 42.25 -12.87 11.98
N GLY A 596 41.04 -12.44 11.66
CA GLY A 596 40.14 -13.09 10.69
C GLY A 596 38.81 -13.50 11.33
N ASP A 597 37.79 -13.69 10.48
CA ASP A 597 36.45 -14.07 10.93
C ASP A 597 36.36 -15.56 11.25
N VAL A 598 35.54 -15.92 12.24
CA VAL A 598 35.34 -17.32 12.67
C VAL A 598 33.86 -17.68 12.62
N TRP A 599 33.47 -18.61 11.75
CA TRP A 599 32.08 -19.10 11.67
C TRP A 599 32.02 -20.56 12.12
N LEU A 600 31.10 -20.84 13.04
CA LEU A 600 30.83 -22.17 13.55
C LEU A 600 29.36 -22.53 13.37
N THR A 601 29.11 -23.65 12.69
CA THR A 601 27.79 -24.28 12.58
C THR A 601 27.74 -25.53 13.44
N ILE A 602 26.74 -25.64 14.30
CA ILE A 602 26.45 -26.86 15.06
C ILE A 602 25.13 -27.42 14.55
N SER A 603 25.17 -28.65 14.02
CA SER A 603 23.99 -29.38 13.57
C SER A 603 23.94 -30.79 14.18
N LYS A 604 22.78 -31.44 14.14
CA LYS A 604 22.56 -32.82 14.61
C LYS A 604 23.01 -33.04 16.07
N GLU A 605 23.73 -34.12 16.40
CA GLU A 605 24.02 -34.53 17.79
C GLU A 605 25.23 -33.83 18.44
N GLY A 606 25.72 -32.71 17.89
CA GLY A 606 26.83 -31.97 18.49
C GLY A 606 26.41 -31.20 19.75
N GLN A 607 27.00 -31.51 20.92
CA GLN A 607 26.63 -30.88 22.20
C GLN A 607 27.82 -30.44 23.06
N ALA A 608 27.58 -29.40 23.86
CA ALA A 608 28.44 -28.98 24.96
C ALA A 608 27.70 -29.13 26.30
N SER A 609 28.32 -29.84 27.24
CA SER A 609 27.75 -30.11 28.57
C SER A 609 27.92 -28.96 29.56
N ALA A 610 28.90 -28.05 29.37
CA ALA A 610 29.11 -26.91 30.26
C ALA A 610 28.72 -25.55 29.65
N TRP A 611 29.23 -25.18 28.46
CA TRP A 611 28.81 -23.97 27.73
C TRP A 611 29.38 -23.93 26.30
N TYR A 612 28.80 -23.06 25.46
CA TYR A 612 29.25 -22.73 24.12
C TYR A 612 29.78 -21.29 24.05
N GLY A 613 30.73 -21.00 23.16
CA GLY A 613 31.23 -19.64 22.94
C GLY A 613 31.56 -19.34 21.48
N ALA A 614 31.08 -18.23 20.89
CA ALA A 614 31.58 -17.82 19.58
C ALA A 614 33.08 -17.43 19.68
N HIS A 615 33.51 -16.79 20.78
CA HIS A 615 34.91 -16.66 21.17
C HIS A 615 35.10 -16.90 22.67
N GLY A 616 36.15 -17.60 23.10
CA GLY A 616 36.32 -17.80 24.54
C GLY A 616 37.62 -18.39 25.06
N ALA A 617 37.67 -18.54 26.38
CA ALA A 617 38.73 -19.13 27.22
C ALA A 617 40.08 -18.39 27.29
N SER A 618 40.51 -17.67 26.26
CA SER A 618 41.70 -16.79 26.31
C SER A 618 41.85 -15.94 25.05
N GLY A 619 42.69 -14.89 25.11
CA GLY A 619 43.18 -14.14 23.95
C GLY A 619 42.15 -13.21 23.27
N THR A 620 42.61 -12.50 22.24
CA THR A 620 41.82 -11.52 21.48
C THR A 620 41.50 -12.04 20.08
N LEU A 621 40.22 -11.95 19.68
CA LEU A 621 39.82 -12.13 18.29
C LEU A 621 39.78 -10.77 17.60
N ASN A 622 40.65 -10.58 16.61
CA ASN A 622 40.63 -9.43 15.72
C ASN A 622 39.84 -9.74 14.45
N GLY A 623 38.51 -9.71 14.54
CA GLY A 623 37.57 -10.14 13.51
C GLY A 623 36.19 -10.40 14.10
N ASN A 624 35.26 -10.88 13.26
CA ASN A 624 33.90 -11.19 13.67
C ASN A 624 33.74 -12.65 14.11
N ALA A 625 32.81 -12.90 15.03
CA ALA A 625 32.51 -14.24 15.53
C ALA A 625 31.05 -14.62 15.26
N PHE A 626 30.84 -15.78 14.64
CA PHE A 626 29.51 -16.28 14.30
C PHE A 626 29.32 -17.70 14.81
N LEU A 627 28.17 -17.94 15.46
CA LEU A 627 27.77 -19.26 15.94
C LEU A 627 26.29 -19.51 15.62
N ARG A 628 26.00 -20.56 14.83
CA ARG A 628 24.62 -21.01 14.57
C ARG A 628 24.36 -22.43 15.01
N PHE A 629 23.11 -22.64 15.40
CA PHE A 629 22.52 -23.95 15.64
C PHE A 629 21.45 -24.24 14.58
N THR A 630 21.59 -25.35 13.85
CA THR A 630 20.65 -25.77 12.80
C THR A 630 20.20 -27.22 13.00
N ASP A 631 19.15 -27.62 12.29
CA ASP A 631 18.66 -29.00 12.20
C ASP A 631 18.26 -29.60 13.57
N ALA A 632 18.59 -30.87 13.81
CA ALA A 632 18.35 -31.61 15.05
C ALA A 632 19.39 -31.32 16.16
N ALA A 633 20.01 -30.12 16.19
CA ALA A 633 20.86 -29.71 17.30
C ALA A 633 20.11 -29.96 18.61
N THR A 634 20.69 -30.76 19.50
CA THR A 634 20.03 -31.18 20.75
C THR A 634 20.10 -30.10 21.84
N GLY A 635 20.73 -28.96 21.54
CA GLY A 635 21.01 -27.90 22.50
C GLY A 635 22.00 -28.35 23.57
N GLY A 636 21.97 -27.71 24.73
CA GLY A 636 22.89 -28.00 25.82
C GLY A 636 22.81 -26.97 26.93
N SER A 637 23.95 -26.52 27.41
CA SER A 637 24.04 -25.47 28.42
C SER A 637 24.00 -24.05 27.82
N THR A 638 24.44 -23.04 28.55
CA THR A 638 24.43 -21.63 28.13
C THR A 638 25.31 -21.38 26.90
N VAL A 639 24.81 -20.53 26.02
CA VAL A 639 25.54 -20.03 24.85
C VAL A 639 26.02 -18.60 25.10
N PHE A 640 27.31 -18.38 24.85
CA PHE A 640 27.93 -17.07 24.92
C PHE A 640 28.35 -16.57 23.54
N GLY A 641 28.15 -15.28 23.30
CA GLY A 641 28.85 -14.58 22.23
C GLY A 641 30.35 -14.57 22.50
N ALA A 642 30.75 -14.03 23.65
CA ALA A 642 32.14 -14.08 24.12
C ALA A 642 32.25 -14.44 25.60
N VAL A 643 33.23 -15.28 25.98
CA VAL A 643 33.35 -15.83 27.34
C VAL A 643 34.78 -15.96 27.84
N ASN A 644 35.12 -15.30 28.95
CA ASN A 644 36.44 -15.36 29.61
C ASN A 644 37.64 -15.10 28.68
N ALA A 645 37.49 -14.20 27.71
CA ALA A 645 38.54 -13.84 26.76
C ALA A 645 39.03 -12.40 26.97
N ALA A 646 40.11 -12.01 26.29
CA ALA A 646 40.64 -10.65 26.39
C ALA A 646 39.80 -9.65 25.58
N GLY A 647 39.22 -10.07 24.46
CA GLY A 647 38.27 -9.24 23.71
C GLY A 647 37.94 -9.75 22.31
N VAL A 648 36.92 -9.16 21.70
CA VAL A 648 36.56 -9.29 20.27
C VAL A 648 36.52 -7.88 19.67
N THR A 649 37.26 -7.64 18.58
CA THR A 649 37.27 -6.31 17.93
C THR A 649 36.13 -6.12 16.94
N GLY A 650 35.63 -7.20 16.34
CA GLY A 650 34.50 -7.17 15.41
C GLY A 650 33.15 -7.45 16.10
N ASN A 651 32.17 -7.82 15.27
CA ASN A 651 30.81 -8.13 15.68
C ASN A 651 30.67 -9.60 16.12
N VAL A 652 29.64 -9.85 16.92
CA VAL A 652 29.27 -11.19 17.40
C VAL A 652 27.83 -11.51 17.00
N TYR A 653 27.65 -12.67 16.36
CA TYR A 653 26.38 -13.10 15.79
C TYR A 653 26.02 -14.49 16.29
N LEU A 654 24.84 -14.62 16.90
CA LEU A 654 24.30 -15.87 17.40
C LEU A 654 22.97 -16.17 16.72
N GLU A 655 22.84 -17.33 16.07
CA GLU A 655 21.58 -17.75 15.42
C GLU A 655 21.09 -19.11 15.95
N PHE A 656 19.79 -19.19 16.23
CA PHE A 656 19.12 -20.38 16.74
C PHE A 656 17.98 -20.78 15.81
N SER A 657 18.24 -21.78 14.98
CA SER A 657 17.31 -22.31 13.97
C SER A 657 17.14 -23.83 14.12
N ALA A 658 17.14 -24.31 15.36
CA ALA A 658 17.01 -25.72 15.72
C ALA A 658 15.79 -25.95 16.64
N GLU A 659 14.70 -26.44 16.06
CA GLU A 659 13.38 -26.51 16.72
C GLU A 659 13.37 -27.39 17.99
N ASN A 660 14.10 -28.49 17.97
CA ASN A 660 14.16 -29.47 19.07
C ASN A 660 15.27 -29.17 20.09
N ALA A 661 16.07 -28.12 19.87
CA ALA A 661 17.15 -27.77 20.78
C ALA A 661 16.59 -27.21 22.09
N SER A 662 17.17 -27.64 23.22
CA SER A 662 16.89 -27.06 24.53
C SER A 662 18.15 -26.45 25.13
N PHE A 663 18.12 -25.17 25.45
CA PHE A 663 19.24 -24.42 26.02
C PHE A 663 19.00 -24.15 27.51
N GLY A 664 19.79 -24.81 28.34
CA GLY A 664 19.77 -24.75 29.80
C GLY A 664 20.59 -23.59 30.36
N THR A 665 21.10 -23.76 31.58
CA THR A 665 22.01 -22.81 32.20
C THR A 665 23.20 -23.52 32.85
N PHE A 666 24.33 -22.84 32.94
CA PHE A 666 25.54 -23.31 33.61
C PHE A 666 25.70 -22.79 35.06
N THR A 667 24.85 -21.86 35.53
CA THR A 667 24.87 -21.34 36.91
C THR A 667 23.48 -21.31 37.53
N SER A 668 23.39 -21.41 38.86
CA SER A 668 22.11 -21.40 39.59
C SER A 668 21.64 -20.01 40.03
N SER A 669 22.51 -19.00 40.01
CA SER A 669 22.21 -17.61 40.36
C SER A 669 22.19 -16.75 39.11
N ASN A 670 21.05 -16.12 38.79
CA ASN A 670 20.83 -15.37 37.54
C ASN A 670 20.91 -16.23 36.28
N SER A 671 20.34 -17.44 36.30
CA SER A 671 20.33 -18.39 35.18
C SER A 671 19.99 -17.75 33.83
N SER A 672 20.83 -17.94 32.82
CA SER A 672 20.63 -17.45 31.45
C SER A 672 20.92 -18.55 30.43
N SER A 673 20.10 -18.63 29.39
CA SER A 673 20.27 -19.59 28.29
C SER A 673 21.20 -19.05 27.21
N VAL A 674 21.12 -17.74 26.92
CA VAL A 674 21.97 -17.06 25.95
C VAL A 674 22.42 -15.72 26.51
N VAL A 675 23.68 -15.39 26.30
CA VAL A 675 24.32 -14.16 26.78
C VAL A 675 25.25 -13.62 25.70
N GLY A 676 25.18 -12.32 25.41
CA GLY A 676 26.13 -11.67 24.51
C GLY A 676 27.58 -11.75 25.00
N SER A 677 27.85 -11.26 26.21
CA SER A 677 29.20 -11.32 26.79
C SER A 677 29.25 -11.79 28.24
N TYR A 678 30.25 -12.61 28.55
CA TYR A 678 30.71 -12.94 29.89
C TYR A 678 32.18 -12.57 30.06
N ALA A 679 32.42 -11.52 30.86
CA ALA A 679 33.76 -11.07 31.24
C ALA A 679 34.71 -10.75 30.06
N THR A 680 34.17 -10.35 28.91
CA THR A 680 34.94 -10.11 27.68
C THR A 680 34.49 -8.81 27.01
N ASP A 681 35.43 -7.93 26.67
CA ASP A 681 35.09 -6.70 25.92
C ASP A 681 34.79 -7.02 24.45
N ILE A 682 33.73 -6.43 23.90
CA ILE A 682 33.36 -6.53 22.49
C ILE A 682 33.34 -5.12 21.93
N GLN A 683 34.14 -4.82 20.90
CA GLN A 683 34.16 -3.48 20.31
C GLN A 683 33.03 -3.27 19.30
N GLY A 684 32.61 -4.33 18.59
CA GLY A 684 31.51 -4.30 17.62
C GLY A 684 30.13 -4.56 18.24
N ASN A 685 29.19 -4.93 17.37
CA ASN A 685 27.80 -5.23 17.72
C ASN A 685 27.64 -6.67 18.25
N VAL A 686 26.52 -6.90 18.95
CA VAL A 686 26.06 -8.24 19.33
C VAL A 686 24.63 -8.44 18.83
N ASP A 687 24.42 -9.40 17.93
CA ASP A 687 23.11 -9.72 17.40
C ASP A 687 22.75 -11.19 17.73
N ILE A 688 21.59 -11.38 18.35
CA ILE A 688 21.06 -12.69 18.75
C ILE A 688 19.74 -12.92 18.03
N VAL A 689 19.64 -14.01 17.27
CA VAL A 689 18.47 -14.32 16.42
C VAL A 689 17.90 -15.67 16.79
N VAL A 690 16.64 -15.68 17.23
CA VAL A 690 15.91 -16.88 17.62
C VAL A 690 14.79 -17.14 16.63
N ASN A 691 15.03 -18.08 15.72
CA ASN A 691 14.02 -18.55 14.77
C ASN A 691 13.23 -19.74 15.34
N SER A 692 13.87 -20.60 16.15
CA SER A 692 13.21 -21.72 16.84
C SER A 692 14.04 -22.23 18.04
N GLY A 693 13.49 -23.23 18.77
CA GLY A 693 14.12 -23.85 19.93
C GLY A 693 13.48 -23.47 21.29
N THR A 694 13.96 -24.12 22.35
CA THR A 694 13.49 -23.90 23.74
C THR A 694 14.60 -23.34 24.61
N PHE A 695 14.34 -22.23 25.29
CA PHE A 695 15.27 -21.54 26.18
C PHE A 695 14.73 -21.58 27.60
N ASN A 696 15.35 -22.39 28.44
CA ASN A 696 14.84 -22.67 29.79
C ASN A 696 14.97 -21.48 30.75
N HIS A 697 15.72 -20.45 30.38
CA HIS A 697 15.95 -19.24 31.18
C HIS A 697 16.00 -18.00 30.30
N GLN A 698 16.46 -16.87 30.85
CA GLN A 698 16.48 -15.59 30.15
C GLN A 698 17.49 -15.56 28.98
N ILE A 699 17.20 -14.72 27.99
CA ILE A 699 18.09 -14.35 26.89
C ILE A 699 18.51 -12.90 27.09
N MET A 700 19.80 -12.61 26.94
CA MET A 700 20.31 -11.25 27.04
C MET A 700 21.35 -10.93 25.95
N GLY A 701 21.18 -9.82 25.25
CA GLY A 701 22.17 -9.29 24.30
C GLY A 701 23.40 -8.71 24.99
N GLY A 702 23.27 -8.24 26.23
CA GLY A 702 24.32 -7.56 26.98
C GLY A 702 25.24 -8.46 27.81
N ILE A 703 25.80 -7.86 28.87
CA ILE A 703 26.87 -8.46 29.68
C ILE A 703 26.30 -9.12 30.94
N PHE A 704 26.72 -10.36 31.20
CA PHE A 704 26.32 -11.12 32.38
C PHE A 704 27.15 -10.78 33.64
N ALA A 705 26.52 -10.88 34.82
CA ALA A 705 27.13 -10.57 36.12
C ALA A 705 28.14 -11.65 36.56
N ASN A 706 29.28 -11.20 37.15
CA ASN A 706 30.55 -11.91 37.43
C ASN A 706 31.69 -11.63 36.44
N ALA A 707 31.53 -10.67 35.51
CA ALA A 707 32.67 -10.05 34.85
C ALA A 707 33.63 -9.46 35.91
N ARG A 708 34.89 -9.90 35.88
CA ARG A 708 35.93 -9.69 36.91
C ARG A 708 36.18 -8.23 37.36
N THR A 709 35.58 -7.23 36.71
CA THR A 709 35.89 -5.81 36.96
C THR A 709 34.71 -4.84 36.92
N GLY A 710 33.48 -5.24 36.56
CA GLY A 710 32.38 -4.27 36.38
C GLY A 710 32.64 -3.20 35.29
N THR A 711 33.78 -3.27 34.59
CA THR A 711 34.22 -2.35 33.54
C THR A 711 34.09 -2.95 32.14
N THR A 712 33.51 -4.14 32.01
CA THR A 712 33.36 -4.77 30.70
C THR A 712 32.42 -3.93 29.84
N THR A 713 32.78 -3.77 28.57
CA THR A 713 32.04 -2.92 27.63
C THR A 713 31.67 -3.64 26.35
N ILE A 714 30.50 -3.29 25.81
CA ILE A 714 30.16 -3.50 24.41
C ILE A 714 30.19 -2.13 23.73
N GLY A 715 31.07 -1.99 22.73
CA GLY A 715 31.26 -0.73 21.99
C GLY A 715 30.15 -0.45 20.98
N GLY A 716 29.60 -1.49 20.36
CA GLY A 716 28.49 -1.39 19.42
C GLY A 716 27.11 -1.54 20.06
N ASN A 717 26.12 -1.83 19.20
CA ASN A 717 24.73 -2.08 19.59
C ASN A 717 24.52 -3.53 20.02
N THR A 718 23.48 -3.78 20.81
CA THR A 718 23.00 -5.12 21.14
C THR A 718 21.56 -5.32 20.67
N HIS A 719 21.31 -6.33 19.83
CA HIS A 719 19.97 -6.69 19.37
C HIS A 719 19.61 -8.12 19.72
N VAL A 720 18.36 -8.31 20.16
CA VAL A 720 17.77 -9.64 20.32
C VAL A 720 16.49 -9.71 19.49
N TYR A 721 16.48 -10.64 18.54
CA TYR A 721 15.37 -10.92 17.65
C TYR A 721 14.71 -12.25 18.01
N ILE A 722 13.42 -12.22 18.31
CA ILE A 722 12.60 -13.40 18.60
C ILE A 722 11.58 -13.57 17.48
N ASN A 723 11.92 -14.43 16.52
CA ASN A 723 11.08 -14.79 15.39
C ASN A 723 10.24 -16.05 15.67
N GLY A 724 10.68 -16.89 16.60
CA GLY A 724 9.98 -18.11 17.01
C GLY A 724 10.53 -18.71 18.29
N GLY A 725 10.16 -19.97 18.58
CA GLY A 725 10.61 -20.71 19.76
C GLY A 725 9.90 -20.32 21.08
N SER A 726 10.42 -20.83 22.19
CA SER A 726 9.86 -20.63 23.53
C SER A 726 10.94 -20.21 24.54
N VAL A 727 10.71 -19.11 25.24
CA VAL A 727 11.60 -18.57 26.28
C VAL A 727 10.87 -18.56 27.62
N THR A 728 11.41 -19.29 28.60
CA THR A 728 10.81 -19.35 29.95
C THR A 728 11.09 -18.09 30.77
N GLY A 729 12.24 -17.44 30.55
CA GLY A 729 12.66 -16.24 31.27
C GLY A 729 12.35 -14.92 30.55
N ASN A 730 13.03 -13.86 30.98
CA ASN A 730 12.98 -12.55 30.34
C ASN A 730 13.77 -12.53 29.03
N VAL A 731 13.41 -11.63 28.12
CA VAL A 731 14.21 -11.28 26.94
C VAL A 731 14.67 -9.84 27.09
N MET A 732 15.98 -9.61 26.94
CA MET A 732 16.59 -8.32 27.25
C MET A 732 17.62 -7.93 26.19
N GLY A 733 17.54 -6.71 25.66
CA GLY A 733 18.59 -6.18 24.78
C GLY A 733 19.88 -5.95 25.57
N GLY A 734 19.75 -5.41 26.78
CA GLY A 734 20.87 -5.13 27.69
C GLY A 734 21.33 -6.33 28.53
N GLY A 735 22.15 -6.06 29.56
CA GLY A 735 22.76 -7.07 30.42
C GLY A 735 22.37 -6.95 31.90
N LEU A 736 23.10 -7.67 32.75
CA LEU A 736 22.99 -7.53 34.21
C LEU A 736 23.99 -6.49 34.77
N THR A 737 25.02 -6.14 33.99
CA THR A 737 26.10 -5.22 34.38
C THR A 737 26.79 -4.65 33.13
N GLY A 738 27.82 -3.83 33.33
CA GLY A 738 28.71 -3.35 32.27
C GLY A 738 28.08 -2.22 31.44
N SER A 739 28.85 -1.63 30.54
CA SER A 739 28.38 -0.48 29.76
C SER A 739 28.24 -0.85 28.29
N ILE A 740 27.15 -0.41 27.67
CA ILE A 740 26.90 -0.55 26.23
C ILE A 740 26.95 0.87 25.65
N SER A 741 27.90 1.11 24.76
CA SER A 741 28.07 2.44 24.14
C SER A 741 27.08 2.66 23.00
N GLY A 742 26.67 1.59 22.31
CA GLY A 742 25.54 1.61 21.39
C GLY A 742 24.19 1.53 22.09
N GLY A 743 23.15 1.28 21.31
CA GLY A 743 21.79 1.07 21.78
C GLY A 743 21.51 -0.40 22.13
N ALA A 744 20.47 -0.63 22.93
CA ALA A 744 20.01 -1.96 23.30
C ALA A 744 18.56 -2.19 22.86
N ASN A 745 18.32 -3.22 22.05
CA ASN A 745 17.06 -3.37 21.34
C ASN A 745 16.55 -4.81 21.40
N VAL A 746 15.22 -4.95 21.48
CA VAL A 746 14.53 -6.24 21.34
C VAL A 746 13.43 -6.14 20.30
N THR A 747 13.40 -7.07 19.37
CA THR A 747 12.31 -7.24 18.41
C THR A 747 11.64 -8.59 18.62
N VAL A 748 10.31 -8.61 18.65
CA VAL A 748 9.51 -9.84 18.73
C VAL A 748 8.51 -9.87 17.57
N THR A 749 8.71 -10.81 16.66
CA THR A 749 7.81 -11.05 15.51
C THR A 749 7.01 -12.36 15.70
N GLY A 750 7.44 -13.24 16.59
CA GLY A 750 6.78 -14.52 16.88
C GLY A 750 7.22 -15.18 18.20
N GLY A 751 6.87 -16.46 18.37
CA GLY A 751 7.26 -17.25 19.54
C GLY A 751 6.47 -16.98 20.83
N VAL A 752 6.90 -17.61 21.93
CA VAL A 752 6.28 -17.48 23.27
C VAL A 752 7.32 -17.08 24.30
N ILE A 753 7.11 -15.95 24.97
CA ILE A 753 7.93 -15.44 26.06
C ILE A 753 7.11 -15.48 27.35
N SER A 754 7.55 -16.31 28.30
CA SER A 754 6.87 -16.44 29.59
C SER A 754 7.24 -15.33 30.58
N GLY A 755 8.40 -14.69 30.40
CA GLY A 755 8.83 -13.53 31.18
C GLY A 755 8.44 -12.19 30.55
N SER A 756 9.10 -11.13 31.02
CA SER A 756 8.96 -9.77 30.51
C SER A 756 10.00 -9.47 29.43
N VAL A 757 9.73 -8.44 28.62
CA VAL A 757 10.64 -7.94 27.60
C VAL A 757 11.20 -6.58 28.02
N TYR A 758 12.52 -6.43 27.94
CA TYR A 758 13.23 -5.19 28.26
C TYR A 758 14.11 -4.76 27.09
N GLY A 759 13.99 -3.52 26.61
CA GLY A 759 14.92 -2.96 25.63
C GLY A 759 16.33 -2.89 26.23
N ALA A 760 16.41 -2.43 27.47
CA ALA A 760 17.63 -2.43 28.27
C ALA A 760 17.79 -3.71 29.12
N GLY A 761 18.63 -3.65 30.14
CA GLY A 761 18.98 -4.78 31.02
C GLY A 761 18.47 -4.64 32.46
N GLN A 762 18.97 -5.49 33.34
CA GLN A 762 18.74 -5.39 34.79
C GLN A 762 19.85 -4.61 35.52
N GLY A 763 20.82 -4.07 34.78
CA GLY A 763 21.90 -3.23 35.29
C GLY A 763 22.83 -2.78 34.16
N GLY A 764 23.81 -1.94 34.49
CA GLY A 764 24.71 -1.34 33.50
C GLY A 764 24.23 0.01 32.97
N SER A 765 25.08 0.67 32.17
CA SER A 765 24.76 1.96 31.54
C SER A 765 24.62 1.78 30.03
N ILE A 766 23.62 2.41 29.41
CA ILE A 766 23.39 2.40 27.96
C ILE A 766 23.45 3.84 27.46
N LEU A 767 24.33 4.10 26.49
CA LEU A 767 24.59 5.45 26.02
C LEU A 767 23.59 5.91 24.94
N ALA A 768 23.37 5.12 23.89
CA ALA A 768 22.62 5.59 22.71
C ALA A 768 21.08 5.46 22.82
N GLY A 769 20.56 4.79 23.86
CA GLY A 769 19.13 4.56 24.04
C GLY A 769 18.73 3.09 23.96
N SER A 770 17.44 2.78 24.13
CA SER A 770 16.94 1.41 24.04
C SER A 770 15.51 1.30 23.51
N SER A 771 15.23 0.25 22.74
CA SER A 771 13.91 0.07 22.15
C SER A 771 13.36 -1.35 22.24
N VAL A 772 12.05 -1.45 22.19
CA VAL A 772 11.32 -2.71 22.06
C VAL A 772 10.29 -2.61 20.94
N CYS A 773 10.34 -3.52 19.97
CA CYS A 773 9.39 -3.62 18.86
C CYS A 773 8.64 -4.95 18.92
N LEU A 774 7.30 -4.90 18.98
CA LEU A 774 6.43 -6.07 18.93
C LEU A 774 5.54 -5.99 17.69
N THR A 775 5.70 -6.97 16.80
CA THR A 775 4.88 -7.13 15.59
C THR A 775 4.13 -8.48 15.59
N GLY A 776 4.43 -9.36 16.55
CA GLY A 776 3.75 -10.64 16.74
C GLY A 776 4.21 -11.40 18.00
N GLY A 777 3.73 -12.63 18.16
CA GLY A 777 4.09 -13.51 19.28
C GLY A 777 3.26 -13.31 20.57
N LEU A 778 3.53 -14.15 21.57
CA LEU A 778 2.88 -14.12 22.89
C LEU A 778 3.88 -13.74 23.98
N VAL A 779 3.66 -12.59 24.63
CA VAL A 779 4.39 -12.17 25.84
C VAL A 779 3.47 -12.29 27.04
N LYS A 780 3.88 -13.07 28.05
CA LYS A 780 3.09 -13.25 29.28
C LYS A 780 3.45 -12.25 30.38
N GLY A 781 4.63 -11.65 30.33
CA GLY A 781 5.05 -10.59 31.25
C GLY A 781 4.72 -9.19 30.74
N ASP A 782 5.40 -8.19 31.30
CA ASP A 782 5.30 -6.79 30.88
C ASP A 782 6.34 -6.41 29.81
N VAL A 783 6.17 -5.25 29.19
CA VAL A 783 7.06 -4.69 28.17
C VAL A 783 7.63 -3.35 28.64
N TYR A 784 8.95 -3.22 28.65
CA TYR A 784 9.65 -2.01 29.06
C TYR A 784 10.68 -1.61 28.00
N ALA A 785 10.63 -0.37 27.51
CA ALA A 785 11.72 0.13 26.66
C ALA A 785 13.03 0.28 27.46
N GLY A 786 12.90 0.65 28.74
CA GLY A 786 14.02 0.79 29.68
C GLY A 786 14.33 -0.48 30.47
N GLY A 787 15.18 -0.33 31.49
CA GLY A 787 15.72 -1.45 32.26
C GLY A 787 15.06 -1.63 33.62
N LYS A 788 15.30 -2.78 34.25
CA LYS A 788 14.91 -3.00 35.66
C LYS A 788 15.79 -2.20 36.63
N ALA A 789 17.04 -1.93 36.25
CA ALA A 789 17.95 -1.00 36.90
C ALA A 789 18.99 -0.49 35.87
N GLY A 790 19.89 0.41 36.29
CA GLY A 790 20.86 1.04 35.39
C GLY A 790 20.36 2.36 34.82
N SER A 791 21.25 3.09 34.12
CA SER A 791 20.94 4.38 33.51
C SER A 791 21.03 4.31 31.99
N ILE A 792 20.06 4.95 31.32
CA ILE A 792 20.00 5.08 29.86
C ILE A 792 20.13 6.56 29.55
N GLN A 793 21.15 6.97 28.80
CA GLN A 793 21.39 8.37 28.48
C GLN A 793 20.56 8.84 27.27
N GLY A 794 20.41 8.00 26.26
CA GLY A 794 19.59 8.27 25.07
C GLY A 794 18.10 8.03 25.29
N ASP A 795 17.35 8.12 24.20
CA ASP A 795 15.89 7.96 24.20
C ASP A 795 15.47 6.49 24.29
N THR A 796 14.25 6.26 24.78
CA THR A 796 13.65 4.93 24.89
C THR A 796 12.32 4.84 24.15
N SER A 797 12.05 3.69 23.53
CA SER A 797 10.79 3.48 22.83
C SER A 797 10.22 2.07 22.93
N VAL A 798 8.89 1.98 23.04
CA VAL A 798 8.13 0.75 22.77
C VAL A 798 7.26 0.99 21.54
N THR A 799 7.30 0.09 20.56
CA THR A 799 6.38 0.09 19.42
C THR A 799 5.62 -1.23 19.40
N ILE A 800 4.29 -1.18 19.37
CA ILE A 800 3.41 -2.34 19.20
C ILE A 800 2.61 -2.14 17.91
N THR A 801 2.67 -3.14 17.01
CA THR A 801 2.07 -3.07 15.68
C THR A 801 0.99 -4.13 15.49
N GLY A 802 -0.17 -3.71 14.99
CA GLY A 802 -1.21 -4.64 14.56
C GLY A 802 -1.92 -5.38 15.69
N ASN A 803 -2.79 -6.32 15.29
CA ASN A 803 -3.56 -7.17 16.21
C ASN A 803 -2.85 -8.51 16.53
N THR A 804 -1.61 -8.68 16.05
CA THR A 804 -0.89 -9.97 16.02
C THR A 804 -0.09 -10.24 17.29
N ALA A 805 0.34 -9.20 18.00
CA ALA A 805 1.01 -9.34 19.30
C ALA A 805 -0.02 -9.57 20.42
N THR A 806 0.26 -10.54 21.30
CA THR A 806 -0.58 -10.83 22.48
C THR A 806 0.21 -10.57 23.76
N LEU A 807 -0.35 -9.74 24.65
CA LEU A 807 0.24 -9.41 25.96
C LEU A 807 -0.64 -9.93 27.10
N TYR A 808 -0.60 -11.24 27.36
CA TYR A 808 -1.57 -11.89 28.24
C TYR A 808 -1.02 -13.13 28.94
N ASN A 809 -1.29 -13.28 30.24
CA ASN A 809 -0.82 -14.42 31.03
C ASN A 809 -1.89 -15.48 31.36
N GLY A 810 -3.14 -15.30 30.92
CA GLY A 810 -4.27 -16.18 31.26
C GLY A 810 -5.21 -15.64 32.34
N SER A 811 -4.80 -14.61 33.09
CA SER A 811 -5.57 -14.02 34.20
C SER A 811 -5.48 -12.50 34.30
N SER A 812 -4.47 -11.89 33.70
CA SER A 812 -4.28 -10.45 33.60
C SER A 812 -3.57 -10.07 32.30
N TRP A 813 -3.80 -8.85 31.86
CA TRP A 813 -3.08 -8.22 30.74
C TRP A 813 -1.76 -7.65 31.22
N GLY A 814 -0.72 -7.76 30.40
CA GLY A 814 0.58 -7.15 30.72
C GLY A 814 0.56 -5.64 30.53
N SER A 815 1.51 -4.97 31.18
CA SER A 815 1.70 -3.52 31.12
C SER A 815 2.81 -3.15 30.13
N ILE A 816 2.74 -1.92 29.64
CA ILE A 816 3.70 -1.33 28.70
C ILE A 816 4.25 -0.05 29.35
N SER A 817 5.57 0.12 29.28
CA SER A 817 6.20 1.35 29.74
C SER A 817 7.25 1.83 28.74
N GLY A 818 7.15 3.11 28.36
CA GLY A 818 8.18 3.82 27.63
C GLY A 818 9.47 4.00 28.43
N GLY A 819 9.42 3.83 29.76
CA GLY A 819 10.58 3.82 30.65
C GLY A 819 10.98 2.41 31.10
N GLY A 820 11.75 2.33 32.19
CA GLY A 820 12.11 1.08 32.85
C GLY A 820 11.14 0.69 33.98
N SER A 821 11.23 -0.55 34.47
CA SER A 821 10.54 -0.96 35.71
C SER A 821 11.23 -0.46 36.99
N GLY A 822 12.42 0.12 36.85
CA GLY A 822 13.19 0.73 37.93
C GLY A 822 14.46 1.48 37.51
N GLY A 823 14.97 1.25 36.29
CA GLY A 823 16.08 2.03 35.71
C GLY A 823 15.71 3.48 35.39
N THR A 824 16.72 4.34 35.28
CA THR A 824 16.55 5.76 34.95
C THR A 824 16.77 5.99 33.45
N VAL A 825 15.92 6.83 32.85
CA VAL A 825 16.08 7.32 31.47
C VAL A 825 16.33 8.82 31.52
N GLU A 826 17.50 9.24 31.06
CA GLU A 826 17.86 10.67 31.00
C GLU A 826 17.23 11.35 29.76
N GLY A 827 17.08 10.59 28.67
CA GLY A 827 16.41 11.03 27.44
C GLY A 827 14.88 11.00 27.52
N ASN A 828 14.25 11.03 26.35
CA ASN A 828 12.80 10.96 26.19
C ASN A 828 12.32 9.51 26.16
N SER A 829 11.03 9.32 26.41
CA SER A 829 10.36 8.02 26.31
C SER A 829 9.16 8.11 25.38
N THR A 830 9.01 7.13 24.50
CA THR A 830 7.88 7.04 23.57
C THR A 830 7.23 5.66 23.63
N VAL A 831 5.92 5.61 23.83
CA VAL A 831 5.12 4.43 23.55
C VAL A 831 4.35 4.69 22.27
N ARG A 832 4.54 3.88 21.24
CA ARG A 832 3.80 3.93 19.98
C ARG A 832 2.92 2.68 19.85
N ILE A 833 1.63 2.90 19.71
CA ILE A 833 0.66 1.89 19.31
C ILE A 833 0.32 2.19 17.86
N GLN A 834 0.63 1.26 16.95
CA GLN A 834 0.49 1.49 15.52
C GLN A 834 -0.34 0.40 14.81
N ASN A 835 -1.09 0.81 13.80
CA ASN A 835 -1.88 -0.07 12.92
C ASN A 835 -2.85 -0.98 13.67
N LEU A 836 -3.51 -0.46 14.72
CA LEU A 836 -4.43 -1.24 15.56
C LEU A 836 -5.86 -1.03 15.09
N SER A 837 -6.55 -2.11 14.69
CA SER A 837 -7.94 -2.04 14.22
C SER A 837 -8.82 -3.06 14.96
N SER A 838 -10.14 -2.87 14.97
CA SER A 838 -11.04 -3.82 15.67
C SER A 838 -10.96 -5.21 15.03
N GLY A 839 -10.51 -6.21 15.78
CA GLY A 839 -10.33 -7.59 15.33
C GLY A 839 -11.31 -8.59 15.95
N THR A 840 -11.37 -9.80 15.36
CA THR A 840 -12.21 -10.91 15.86
C THR A 840 -11.52 -11.78 16.91
N THR A 841 -10.22 -11.60 17.17
CA THR A 841 -9.43 -12.51 18.03
C THR A 841 -9.75 -12.33 19.51
N ALA A 842 -9.84 -13.42 20.29
CA ALA A 842 -10.27 -13.32 21.71
C ALA A 842 -9.20 -12.73 22.65
N TYR A 843 -7.94 -12.64 22.22
CA TYR A 843 -6.80 -12.27 23.06
C TYR A 843 -5.85 -11.23 22.42
N GLY A 844 -6.27 -10.54 21.36
CA GLY A 844 -5.46 -9.49 20.71
C GLY A 844 -5.38 -8.20 21.53
N PHE A 845 -4.34 -7.40 21.27
CA PHE A 845 -4.11 -6.10 21.90
C PHE A 845 -5.24 -5.09 21.62
N ASP A 846 -6.03 -5.30 20.56
CA ASP A 846 -7.20 -4.51 20.15
C ASP A 846 -8.36 -4.57 21.15
N LYS A 847 -8.37 -5.57 22.05
CA LYS A 847 -9.46 -5.75 23.02
C LYS A 847 -9.16 -5.21 24.40
N TYR A 848 -7.97 -5.44 24.93
CA TYR A 848 -7.61 -5.03 26.28
C TYR A 848 -6.10 -4.89 26.42
N ALA A 849 -5.64 -3.78 27.01
CA ALA A 849 -4.27 -3.61 27.47
C ALA A 849 -4.27 -3.43 29.00
N GLY A 850 -3.13 -3.74 29.64
CA GLY A 850 -2.92 -3.43 31.05
C GLY A 850 -2.72 -1.92 31.28
N ASN A 851 -1.70 -1.56 32.07
CA ASN A 851 -1.29 -0.18 32.20
C ASN A 851 -0.33 0.21 31.06
N ILE A 852 -0.58 1.32 30.38
CA ILE A 852 0.34 1.94 29.42
C ILE A 852 0.89 3.21 30.08
N SER A 853 2.20 3.26 30.25
CA SER A 853 2.88 4.35 30.98
C SER A 853 4.01 4.96 30.16
N GLY A 854 4.23 6.27 30.28
CA GLY A 854 5.46 6.90 29.80
C GLY A 854 6.68 6.62 30.69
N GLY A 855 6.45 6.15 31.93
CA GLY A 855 7.49 5.75 32.88
C GLY A 855 7.78 6.80 33.96
N THR A 856 7.96 6.33 35.19
CA THR A 856 8.11 7.18 36.39
C THR A 856 9.51 7.73 36.62
N ASN A 857 10.53 7.13 36.00
CA ASN A 857 11.95 7.50 36.14
C ASN A 857 12.54 8.04 34.83
N VAL A 858 11.78 8.87 34.11
CA VAL A 858 12.18 9.52 32.86
C VAL A 858 12.31 11.03 33.11
N SER A 859 13.47 11.62 32.80
CA SER A 859 13.66 13.08 32.95
C SER A 859 13.26 13.89 31.73
N GLY A 860 13.28 13.29 30.53
CA GLY A 860 12.80 13.91 29.30
C GLY A 860 11.29 13.80 29.11
N ASP A 861 10.84 14.07 27.88
CA ASP A 861 9.44 13.99 27.51
C ASP A 861 8.95 12.54 27.53
N ARG A 862 7.67 12.39 27.89
CA ARG A 862 6.96 11.10 27.97
C ARG A 862 5.78 11.14 27.02
N SER A 863 5.87 10.40 25.92
CA SER A 863 4.95 10.51 24.79
C SER A 863 4.20 9.20 24.52
N LEU A 864 2.89 9.29 24.33
CA LEU A 864 2.09 8.22 23.71
C LEU A 864 1.73 8.64 22.28
N VAL A 865 2.05 7.78 21.32
CA VAL A 865 1.68 7.95 19.91
C VAL A 865 0.68 6.87 19.54
N LEU A 866 -0.53 7.29 19.20
CA LEU A 866 -1.54 6.46 18.56
C LEU A 866 -1.44 6.72 17.06
N ASP A 867 -1.03 5.69 16.32
CA ASP A 867 -0.67 5.79 14.91
C ASP A 867 -1.54 4.84 14.11
N HIS A 868 -2.48 5.37 13.33
CA HIS A 868 -3.47 4.55 12.64
C HIS A 868 -4.20 3.55 13.57
N VAL A 869 -4.70 4.05 14.70
CA VAL A 869 -5.48 3.26 15.68
C VAL A 869 -6.97 3.50 15.47
N THR A 870 -7.72 2.49 15.04
CA THR A 870 -9.14 2.60 14.62
C THR A 870 -10.11 1.77 15.47
N VAL A 871 -9.69 1.32 16.65
CA VAL A 871 -10.57 0.66 17.62
C VAL A 871 -11.51 1.67 18.29
N ASP A 872 -12.78 1.31 18.51
CA ASP A 872 -13.78 2.20 19.13
C ASP A 872 -13.33 2.77 20.48
N SER A 873 -12.65 1.95 21.28
CA SER A 873 -12.07 2.35 22.56
C SER A 873 -10.80 1.58 22.84
N LEU A 874 -9.72 2.31 23.11
CA LEU A 874 -8.48 1.71 23.59
C LEU A 874 -8.61 1.50 25.10
N LEU A 875 -8.99 0.27 25.47
CA LEU A 875 -9.20 -0.13 26.86
C LEU A 875 -7.84 -0.36 27.56
N ALA A 876 -7.22 0.74 28.00
CA ALA A 876 -5.96 0.76 28.71
C ALA A 876 -6.00 1.78 29.86
N SER A 877 -5.37 1.45 30.99
CA SER A 877 -5.09 2.48 32.00
C SER A 877 -3.87 3.28 31.55
N LEU A 878 -4.00 4.59 31.37
CA LEU A 878 -2.89 5.45 30.98
C LEU A 878 -2.28 6.13 32.21
N SER A 879 -0.96 6.24 32.26
CA SER A 879 -0.23 6.93 33.34
C SER A 879 1.07 7.55 32.86
N ASP A 880 1.58 8.52 33.61
CA ASP A 880 2.89 9.11 33.38
C ASP A 880 3.15 9.53 31.92
N PHE A 881 2.20 10.22 31.28
CA PHE A 881 2.47 10.92 30.02
C PHE A 881 2.65 12.43 30.23
N THR A 882 3.32 13.07 29.28
CA THR A 882 3.40 14.54 29.11
C THR A 882 2.72 14.96 27.81
N HIS A 883 2.82 14.11 26.78
CA HIS A 883 2.33 14.34 25.43
C HIS A 883 1.56 13.12 24.94
N ILE A 884 0.42 13.34 24.29
CA ILE A 884 -0.33 12.32 23.57
C ILE A 884 -0.55 12.81 22.14
N SER A 885 -0.27 11.97 21.14
CA SER A 885 -0.52 12.29 19.74
C SER A 885 -1.37 11.22 19.04
N ALA A 886 -2.38 11.65 18.30
CA ALA A 886 -3.14 10.83 17.36
C ALA A 886 -2.74 11.21 15.94
N VAL A 887 -2.19 10.26 15.18
CA VAL A 887 -1.60 10.47 13.86
C VAL A 887 -2.14 9.44 12.85
N ASN A 888 -1.93 9.70 11.56
CA ASN A 888 -2.27 8.77 10.46
C ASN A 888 -3.72 8.23 10.51
N GLN A 889 -4.69 9.14 10.59
CA GLN A 889 -6.12 8.82 10.62
C GLN A 889 -6.55 7.95 11.81
N THR A 890 -5.90 8.12 12.96
CA THR A 890 -6.33 7.49 14.22
C THR A 890 -7.76 7.90 14.56
N ARG A 891 -8.61 6.94 14.91
CA ARG A 891 -10.00 7.12 15.35
C ARG A 891 -10.27 6.22 16.54
N THR A 892 -10.18 6.77 17.76
CA THR A 892 -10.40 5.97 18.98
C THR A 892 -10.87 6.81 20.17
N SER A 893 -11.16 6.14 21.28
CA SER A 893 -11.46 6.79 22.57
C SER A 893 -10.48 6.36 23.65
N LEU A 894 -10.15 7.30 24.56
CA LEU A 894 -9.34 7.09 25.76
C LEU A 894 -10.12 7.47 27.01
N ASP A 895 -9.94 6.68 28.06
CA ASP A 895 -10.59 6.90 29.36
C ASP A 895 -9.87 7.89 30.27
N SER A 896 -8.64 8.29 29.92
CA SER A 896 -7.90 9.35 30.60
C SER A 896 -6.70 9.80 29.76
N LEU A 897 -6.06 10.91 30.12
CA LEU A 897 -4.80 11.37 29.51
C LEU A 897 -3.54 10.83 30.21
N GLY A 898 -3.68 10.06 31.30
CA GLY A 898 -2.53 9.59 32.09
C GLY A 898 -1.61 10.72 32.59
N GLY A 899 -2.14 11.92 32.81
CA GLY A 899 -1.37 13.10 33.25
C GLY A 899 -0.71 13.92 32.13
N ALA A 900 -1.00 13.65 30.86
CA ALA A 900 -0.48 14.45 29.75
C ALA A 900 -1.01 15.90 29.77
N LEU A 901 -0.10 16.84 29.51
CA LEU A 901 -0.37 18.28 29.46
C LEU A 901 -0.66 18.76 28.03
N THR A 902 -0.15 18.03 27.03
CA THR A 902 -0.27 18.36 25.62
C THR A 902 -0.92 17.22 24.85
N VAL A 903 -1.90 17.56 24.00
CA VAL A 903 -2.53 16.62 23.05
C VAL A 903 -2.37 17.16 21.63
N THR A 904 -1.91 16.33 20.71
CA THR A 904 -1.80 16.65 19.28
C THR A 904 -2.67 15.71 18.46
N ILE A 905 -3.50 16.25 17.58
CA ILE A 905 -4.32 15.47 16.66
C ILE A 905 -3.96 15.91 15.25
N GLU A 906 -3.31 15.03 14.50
CA GLU A 906 -2.95 15.27 13.11
C GLU A 906 -4.21 15.35 12.23
N ALA A 907 -4.03 15.89 11.03
CA ALA A 907 -5.06 16.00 10.03
C ALA A 907 -5.81 14.66 9.79
N GLY A 908 -7.13 14.74 9.74
CA GLY A 908 -8.02 13.58 9.54
C GLY A 908 -8.13 12.60 10.71
N SER A 909 -7.44 12.82 11.84
CA SER A 909 -7.54 11.99 13.04
C SER A 909 -8.67 12.46 13.98
N SER A 910 -9.23 11.55 14.75
CA SER A 910 -10.29 11.79 15.73
C SER A 910 -10.01 11.10 17.06
N LEU A 911 -10.19 11.84 18.16
CA LEU A 911 -10.01 11.31 19.51
C LEU A 911 -11.19 11.69 20.41
N ILE A 912 -11.70 10.73 21.17
CA ILE A 912 -12.66 10.97 22.26
C ILE A 912 -11.93 10.79 23.59
N LEU A 913 -12.02 11.77 24.47
CA LEU A 913 -11.38 11.76 25.78
C LEU A 913 -12.43 11.82 26.88
N ASN A 914 -12.49 10.79 27.71
CA ASN A 914 -13.34 10.75 28.89
C ASN A 914 -12.52 11.22 30.10
N GLY A 915 -12.96 12.25 30.81
CA GLY A 915 -12.32 12.74 32.04
C GLY A 915 -10.95 13.40 31.80
N THR A 916 -10.93 14.71 31.59
CA THR A 916 -9.69 15.46 31.35
C THR A 916 -9.40 16.40 32.53
N SER A 917 -8.38 16.07 33.32
CA SER A 917 -7.74 16.99 34.28
C SER A 917 -6.40 17.47 33.73
N ASP A 918 -6.00 18.69 34.08
CA ASP A 918 -4.63 19.19 33.88
C ASP A 918 -4.14 19.42 32.43
N LEU A 919 -4.98 19.22 31.40
CA LEU A 919 -4.66 19.59 30.01
C LEU A 919 -4.34 21.08 29.89
N THR A 920 -3.21 21.44 29.28
CA THR A 920 -2.81 22.85 29.07
C THR A 920 -2.78 23.25 27.60
N THR A 921 -2.47 22.30 26.70
CA THR A 921 -2.28 22.59 25.28
C THR A 921 -2.93 21.52 24.40
N LEU A 922 -3.69 21.97 23.41
CA LEU A 922 -4.30 21.14 22.40
C LEU A 922 -3.88 21.66 21.02
N ILE A 923 -3.36 20.80 20.16
CA ILE A 923 -2.95 21.14 18.79
C ILE A 923 -3.83 20.35 17.83
N LEU A 924 -4.55 21.04 16.95
CA LEU A 924 -5.48 20.42 15.99
C LEU A 924 -5.05 20.70 14.54
N GLY A 925 -4.84 19.63 13.77
CA GLY A 925 -4.62 19.70 12.32
C GLY A 925 -5.92 19.80 11.52
N GLU A 926 -5.78 19.91 10.20
CA GLU A 926 -6.91 20.03 9.26
C GLU A 926 -7.85 18.82 9.30
N HIS A 927 -9.15 19.05 9.43
CA HIS A 927 -10.19 18.04 9.64
C HIS A 927 -10.01 17.18 10.90
N ALA A 928 -9.16 17.58 11.85
CA ALA A 928 -9.04 16.90 13.13
C ALA A 928 -10.32 17.03 13.96
N SER A 929 -10.65 15.97 14.69
CA SER A 929 -11.81 15.92 15.59
C SER A 929 -11.37 15.58 17.02
N LEU A 930 -11.81 16.38 17.99
CA LEU A 930 -11.69 16.05 19.40
C LEU A 930 -13.04 16.17 20.10
N THR A 931 -13.39 15.15 20.87
CA THR A 931 -14.51 15.21 21.82
C THR A 931 -13.98 15.11 23.24
N LEU A 932 -14.21 16.13 24.06
CA LEU A 932 -13.87 16.15 25.49
C LEU A 932 -15.13 15.93 26.33
N GLN A 933 -15.14 14.88 27.16
CA GLN A 933 -16.19 14.61 28.14
C GLN A 933 -15.66 14.93 29.54
N GLY A 934 -16.18 16.00 30.18
CA GLY A 934 -15.80 16.39 31.55
C GLY A 934 -14.42 17.05 31.65
N LEU A 935 -14.27 18.25 31.08
CA LEU A 935 -13.05 19.07 31.23
C LEU A 935 -13.05 19.80 32.59
N THR A 936 -12.03 19.54 33.40
CA THR A 936 -11.86 20.17 34.73
C THR A 936 -10.62 21.06 34.84
N ALA A 937 -9.94 21.33 33.71
CA ALA A 937 -8.70 22.11 33.69
C ALA A 937 -8.90 23.61 33.98
N ASP A 938 -7.89 24.22 34.62
CA ASP A 938 -7.87 25.64 34.98
C ASP A 938 -7.70 26.57 33.76
N ALA A 939 -6.89 26.17 32.77
CA ALA A 939 -6.73 26.88 31.50
C ALA A 939 -6.21 25.98 30.38
N VAL A 940 -6.81 26.05 29.18
CA VAL A 940 -6.43 25.28 27.98
C VAL A 940 -6.17 26.25 26.82
N VAL A 941 -5.03 26.11 26.14
CA VAL A 941 -4.74 26.77 24.87
C VAL A 941 -4.95 25.78 23.72
N VAL A 942 -5.82 26.14 22.79
CA VAL A 942 -6.12 25.38 21.57
C VAL A 942 -5.40 26.04 20.40
N ASP A 943 -4.32 25.44 19.93
CA ASP A 943 -3.58 25.87 18.75
C ASP A 943 -4.21 25.30 17.48
N ILE A 944 -4.68 26.20 16.63
CA ILE A 944 -5.29 25.94 15.32
C ILE A 944 -4.51 26.66 14.20
N THR A 945 -3.26 27.03 14.47
CA THR A 945 -2.40 27.73 13.50
C THR A 945 -2.29 26.93 12.21
N GLY A 946 -2.67 27.53 11.08
CA GLY A 946 -2.67 26.88 9.77
C GLY A 946 -3.86 25.93 9.51
N THR A 947 -4.85 25.88 10.41
CA THR A 947 -6.01 24.98 10.34
C THR A 947 -7.28 25.77 10.01
N THR A 948 -7.98 25.40 8.93
CA THR A 948 -9.22 26.03 8.46
C THR A 948 -10.48 25.26 8.85
N ASN A 949 -10.39 23.94 8.94
CA ASN A 949 -11.51 23.08 9.36
C ASN A 949 -11.07 22.17 10.49
N TYR A 950 -11.79 22.21 11.62
CA TYR A 950 -11.59 21.29 12.73
C TYR A 950 -12.90 21.15 13.51
N THR A 951 -13.04 20.06 14.27
CA THR A 951 -14.18 19.86 15.17
C THR A 951 -13.68 19.72 16.59
N LEU A 952 -14.09 20.65 17.47
CA LEU A 952 -13.90 20.54 18.92
C LEU A 952 -15.26 20.47 19.59
N SER A 953 -15.60 19.31 20.14
CA SER A 953 -16.85 19.06 20.85
C SER A 953 -16.62 19.00 22.35
N LEU A 954 -17.32 19.84 23.11
CA LEU A 954 -17.32 19.85 24.59
C LEU A 954 -18.70 19.38 25.07
N THR A 955 -18.80 18.17 25.64
CA THR A 955 -20.09 17.65 26.12
C THR A 955 -20.45 18.14 27.52
N GLU A 956 -19.46 18.60 28.29
CA GLU A 956 -19.63 19.34 29.55
C GLU A 956 -18.80 20.63 29.50
N ILE A 957 -19.46 21.78 29.63
CA ILE A 957 -18.79 23.09 29.57
C ILE A 957 -18.07 23.33 30.91
N PRO A 958 -16.77 23.69 30.91
CA PRO A 958 -16.07 24.04 32.15
C PRO A 958 -16.78 25.21 32.85
N ALA A 959 -16.64 25.30 34.18
CA ALA A 959 -17.34 26.31 34.99
C ALA A 959 -17.09 27.77 34.55
N SER A 960 -16.03 28.02 33.77
CA SER A 960 -15.76 29.29 33.08
C SER A 960 -15.19 29.06 31.68
N LEU A 961 -15.77 29.70 30.67
CA LEU A 961 -15.24 29.73 29.30
C LEU A 961 -13.97 30.59 29.17
N ASP A 962 -13.72 31.48 30.14
CA ASP A 962 -12.49 32.30 30.18
C ASP A 962 -11.21 31.44 30.24
N ASN A 963 -11.37 30.18 30.65
CA ASN A 963 -10.32 29.18 30.79
C ASN A 963 -9.91 28.57 29.43
N ILE A 964 -10.62 28.82 28.32
CA ILE A 964 -10.25 28.30 27.00
C ILE A 964 -9.78 29.46 26.12
N LYS A 965 -8.56 29.35 25.58
CA LYS A 965 -7.99 30.31 24.63
C LYS A 965 -7.68 29.61 23.31
N PHE A 966 -7.84 30.31 22.19
CA PHE A 966 -7.45 29.81 20.88
C PHE A 966 -6.22 30.57 20.37
N LEU A 967 -5.21 29.84 19.92
CA LEU A 967 -4.03 30.39 19.24
C LEU A 967 -4.18 30.15 17.74
N ASN A 968 -4.14 31.23 16.95
CA ASN A 968 -4.14 31.14 15.49
C ASN A 968 -3.14 32.16 14.92
N ASP A 969 -2.17 31.68 14.14
CA ASP A 969 -1.12 32.47 13.51
C ASP A 969 -0.37 33.39 14.51
N GLY A 970 -0.13 32.88 15.72
CA GLY A 970 0.57 33.60 16.79
C GLY A 970 -0.29 34.60 17.58
N VAL A 971 -1.60 34.69 17.32
CA VAL A 971 -2.54 35.58 18.03
C VAL A 971 -3.50 34.78 18.91
N LEU A 972 -3.73 35.26 20.14
CA LEU A 972 -4.60 34.62 21.13
C LEU A 972 -6.03 35.21 21.12
N TYR A 973 -7.03 34.35 21.17
CA TYR A 973 -8.47 34.69 21.15
C TYR A 973 -9.21 34.09 22.36
N ASP A 974 -10.20 34.82 22.85
CA ASP A 974 -11.13 34.35 23.89
C ASP A 974 -12.24 33.48 23.28
N ALA A 975 -12.60 32.40 23.99
CA ALA A 975 -13.77 31.59 23.70
C ALA A 975 -15.07 32.36 24.02
N ALA A 976 -15.92 32.63 23.03
CA ALA A 976 -17.24 33.22 23.24
C ALA A 976 -18.37 32.32 22.69
N MET A 977 -19.42 32.13 23.50
CA MET A 977 -20.66 31.47 23.06
C MET A 977 -21.49 32.43 22.20
N SER A 978 -21.91 31.97 21.01
CA SER A 978 -22.93 32.65 20.23
C SER A 978 -24.31 32.43 20.87
N MET A 979 -25.12 33.49 21.00
CA MET A 979 -26.52 33.41 21.42
C MET A 979 -27.49 33.34 20.22
N ASP A 980 -26.99 33.16 19.00
CA ASP A 980 -27.81 33.07 17.81
C ASP A 980 -28.46 31.68 17.68
N LEU A 981 -29.78 31.62 17.92
CA LEU A 981 -30.60 30.41 17.83
C LEU A 981 -30.66 29.79 16.42
N GLN A 982 -30.19 30.48 15.37
CA GLN A 982 -30.13 29.96 14.00
C GLN A 982 -28.74 29.49 13.56
N ALA A 983 -27.70 29.80 14.33
CA ALA A 983 -26.37 29.23 14.13
C ALA A 983 -26.26 28.01 15.05
N ASN A 984 -26.35 26.80 14.49
CA ASN A 984 -26.03 25.58 15.22
C ASN A 984 -24.65 25.74 15.90
N SER A 985 -24.64 25.98 17.22
CA SER A 985 -23.52 25.96 18.16
C SER A 985 -22.11 26.27 17.62
N ALA A 986 -21.92 27.39 16.90
CA ALA A 986 -20.59 27.85 16.51
C ALA A 986 -20.02 28.82 17.55
N MET A 987 -18.86 28.51 18.13
CA MET A 987 -18.09 29.45 18.96
C MET A 987 -17.54 30.58 18.08
N LEU A 988 -17.71 31.84 18.49
CA LEU A 988 -17.11 33.00 17.82
C LEU A 988 -15.84 33.43 18.55
N PHE A 989 -14.82 33.85 17.81
CA PHE A 989 -13.56 34.35 18.38
C PHE A 989 -13.63 35.86 18.64
N ALA A 990 -13.31 36.28 19.86
CA ALA A 990 -13.05 37.69 20.18
C ALA A 990 -11.56 37.86 20.49
N GLN A 991 -10.90 38.85 19.88
CA GLN A 991 -9.48 39.12 20.12
C GLN A 991 -9.26 39.54 21.57
N VAL A 992 -8.31 38.90 22.26
CA VAL A 992 -7.93 39.29 23.63
C VAL A 992 -7.42 40.72 23.59
N PRO A 993 -7.98 41.66 24.38
CA PRO A 993 -7.48 43.03 24.42
C PRO A 993 -6.01 43.02 24.84
N GLU A 994 -5.13 43.62 24.04
CA GLU A 994 -3.74 43.81 24.45
C GLU A 994 -3.70 44.49 25.82
N PRO A 995 -2.85 44.03 26.77
CA PRO A 995 -2.66 44.75 28.02
C PRO A 995 -2.15 46.15 27.68
N GLY A 996 -3.04 47.14 27.86
CA GLY A 996 -2.75 48.53 27.60
C GLY A 996 -1.46 48.95 28.27
N SER A 997 -0.45 49.24 27.45
CA SER A 997 0.79 49.84 27.89
C SER A 997 0.44 51.10 28.68
N ALA A 998 0.81 51.10 29.96
CA ALA A 998 0.73 52.28 30.81
C ALA A 998 1.68 53.36 30.26
N ALA A 999 1.13 54.29 29.47
CA ALA A 999 1.77 55.56 29.17
C ALA A 999 0.73 56.67 29.23
N LEU A 1000 0.84 57.49 30.29
CA LEU A 1000 0.12 58.73 30.49
C LEU A 1000 0.03 59.58 29.21
N ALA A 1001 -1.19 59.99 28.84
CA ALA A 1001 -1.41 61.29 28.24
C ALA A 1001 -2.58 61.98 28.94
N LEU A 1002 -2.18 62.86 29.84
CA LEU A 1002 -2.93 63.77 30.69
C LEU A 1002 -3.66 64.83 29.84
N ALA A 1003 -4.79 64.51 29.21
CA ALA A 1003 -5.70 65.51 28.63
C ALA A 1003 -7.08 64.91 28.32
N GLY A 1004 -7.96 64.81 29.31
CA GLY A 1004 -9.33 64.35 29.04
C GLY A 1004 -10.24 64.14 30.25
N LEU A 1005 -9.98 64.80 31.38
CA LEU A 1005 -10.82 64.73 32.58
C LEU A 1005 -11.39 66.10 32.92
N ALA A 1006 -12.43 66.48 32.18
CA ALA A 1006 -13.52 67.38 32.57
C ALA A 1006 -14.39 67.53 31.30
N PRO A 1007 -15.64 67.03 31.20
CA PRO A 1007 -16.60 66.71 32.25
C PRO A 1007 -17.35 65.37 32.04
N LEU A 1008 -17.68 64.64 33.10
CA LEU A 1008 -18.96 63.93 33.29
C LEU A 1008 -18.89 63.03 34.54
N LEU A 1009 -18.70 63.72 35.68
CA LEU A 1009 -19.34 63.31 36.91
C LEU A 1009 -20.86 63.43 36.73
N TRP A 1010 -21.55 62.39 36.24
CA TRP A 1010 -22.97 62.20 36.60
C TRP A 1010 -23.55 60.81 36.30
N ARG A 1011 -24.15 60.24 37.35
CA ARG A 1011 -25.17 59.16 37.43
C ARG A 1011 -24.69 57.71 37.25
N ARG A 1012 -24.41 56.99 38.36
CA ARG A 1012 -25.32 56.16 39.20
C ARG A 1012 -26.03 55.00 38.47
N ARG A 1013 -25.59 53.78 38.84
CA ARG A 1013 -26.31 52.52 39.12
C ARG A 1013 -27.52 52.16 38.24
N ARG A 1014 -27.51 50.91 37.73
CA ARG A 1014 -28.36 49.80 38.23
C ARG A 1014 -27.87 48.43 37.72
N LYS A 1015 -27.77 47.48 38.66
CA LYS A 1015 -27.90 46.04 38.41
C LYS A 1015 -29.28 45.77 37.81
N MET A 1016 -29.39 44.83 36.86
CA MET A 1016 -30.48 43.86 36.83
C MET A 1016 -29.95 42.53 36.28
N SER A 1017 -30.44 41.47 36.90
CA SER A 1017 -30.32 40.05 36.56
C SER A 1017 -30.98 39.72 35.22
N HIS A 1018 -30.37 38.84 34.44
CA HIS A 1018 -30.83 37.46 34.25
C HIS A 1018 -29.67 36.57 33.82
#